data_AF-A0A4Y7IKD3-F1
#
_entry.id   AF-A0A4Y7IKD3-F1
#
_cell.length_a   1.000
_cell.length_b   1.000
_cell.length_c   1.000
_cell.angle_alpha   90.00
_cell.angle_beta   90.00
_cell.angle_gamma   90.00
#
_symmetry.space_group_name_H-M   'P 1'
#
loop_
_entity.id
_entity.type
_entity.pdbx_description
1 polymer ?
#
loop_
_entity_poly.entity_id
_entity_poly.type
_entity_poly.pdbx_seq_one_letter_code
_entity_poly.pdbx_strand_id
1 'polypeptide(L)'
;MFGDLITDIILGYPELKKKRLSDLKKNIRKVWTMKDYGVENTWTKMFTIDNGKLLGLQHLKFKQYFKNEAVLVHLDDYNYSAYLHGLNHELSKEFEIDGIMPGFRTWPFFGSLVSPILVQGSARYGELVHFVKAIASTIKENKIMSMAIPFPQFRPITSTTAPFPLFLLTKLLLLINICASIFIVNCHSTFTIKEASIEGIQLAFRSKTLTSRQLVELYIKEIQTLKHLRAVIEVNPDVLDQADKADSERKMPSFVEPLGGLHGIPILLKDNIATKDKLNTTAGSFALLHSVVPRDAGVVAKLRQSGAIIMGKASLSEWANFRGTNIPPGWCARSGQGLNPYTLGDPCGSSSGSAISVATNMVTVSLGTETTGSIICPASFNAIVGIKPTVGLTSRAGVIPISPRQDSVGPMGRTVSDAVYVLNSIVGIDTNDAAISSAANFIPKDGYIQFLKKDGLQGKRLGIVRYFFINVTLPQVFEGHIETLRHAGAVIVDNLEIRNIEIIYDPYQSGREPALRSEFKQSLNVYLKELITSPVRSLADVIAFNKNNPCLEKTCVYNQDRMIESEKTSGSEAERQGALLNLAKLDNEGFKSLMITNNLDAVVTPGYLFATVLAIGGHPGITVPAGYEKDGTPIGICFGGLRGSEPKLIEIAYAFEQITLIRKPPPFPTASVLYNMV
;
A
#
# COMPACT_ATOMS: atom_id res chain seq x y z
N MET A 1 -24.86 6.65 20.72
CA MET A 1 -25.73 6.93 21.89
C MET A 1 -27.19 7.10 21.54
N PHE A 2 -27.62 8.09 20.73
CA PHE A 2 -29.04 8.22 20.35
C PHE A 2 -29.54 7.08 19.44
N GLY A 3 -28.69 6.64 18.48
CA GLY A 3 -29.00 5.48 17.64
C GLY A 3 -29.17 4.18 18.43
N ASP A 4 -28.28 3.92 19.39
CA ASP A 4 -28.31 2.68 20.20
C ASP A 4 -29.54 2.60 21.10
N LEU A 5 -30.04 3.75 21.59
CA LEU A 5 -31.24 3.81 22.41
C LEU A 5 -32.51 3.47 21.60
N ILE A 6 -32.53 3.82 20.31
CA ILE A 6 -33.63 3.47 19.39
C ILE A 6 -33.62 1.96 19.14
N THR A 7 -32.44 1.37 18.93
CA THR A 7 -32.26 -0.08 18.76
C THR A 7 -32.71 -0.86 20.00
N ASP A 8 -32.38 -0.38 21.21
CA ASP A 8 -32.80 -1.01 22.47
C ASP A 8 -34.32 -0.90 22.73
N ILE A 9 -34.97 0.16 22.20
CA ILE A 9 -36.44 0.33 22.25
C ILE A 9 -37.13 -0.66 21.31
N ILE A 10 -36.54 -0.93 20.14
CA ILE A 10 -37.06 -1.89 19.15
C ILE A 10 -36.87 -3.34 19.64
N LEU A 11 -35.77 -3.63 20.34
CA LEU A 11 -35.41 -4.98 20.77
C LEU A 11 -35.92 -5.36 22.18
N GLY A 12 -36.60 -4.45 22.88
CA GLY A 12 -37.39 -4.80 24.07
C GLY A 12 -36.60 -5.16 25.34
N TYR A 13 -35.40 -4.62 25.55
CA TYR A 13 -34.58 -4.87 26.76
C TYR A 13 -34.81 -3.80 27.86
N PRO A 14 -35.58 -4.08 28.93
CA PRO A 14 -36.03 -3.03 29.86
C PRO A 14 -34.95 -2.49 30.80
N GLU A 15 -34.00 -3.34 31.20
CA GLU A 15 -32.93 -3.03 32.16
C GLU A 15 -31.82 -2.14 31.52
N LEU A 16 -31.45 -2.42 30.27
CA LEU A 16 -30.48 -1.62 29.51
C LEU A 16 -31.00 -0.20 29.22
N LYS A 17 -32.33 -0.08 29.00
CA LYS A 17 -33.01 1.20 28.77
C LYS A 17 -32.93 2.14 29.97
N LYS A 18 -33.10 1.65 31.20
CA LYS A 18 -33.01 2.49 32.42
C LYS A 18 -31.60 3.02 32.67
N LYS A 19 -30.59 2.16 32.52
CA LYS A 19 -29.17 2.53 32.74
C LYS A 19 -28.72 3.59 31.73
N ARG A 20 -28.99 3.40 30.44
CA ARG A 20 -28.61 4.35 29.39
C ARG A 20 -29.41 5.65 29.41
N LEU A 21 -30.67 5.64 29.85
CA LEU A 21 -31.45 6.86 30.05
C LEU A 21 -30.89 7.71 31.20
N SER A 22 -30.39 7.08 32.27
CA SER A 22 -29.67 7.75 33.36
C SER A 22 -28.37 8.38 32.86
N ASP A 23 -27.57 7.65 32.08
CA ASP A 23 -26.32 8.15 31.50
C ASP A 23 -26.56 9.28 30.49
N LEU A 24 -27.63 9.20 29.70
CA LEU A 24 -28.04 10.26 28.78
C LEU A 24 -28.48 11.52 29.54
N LYS A 25 -29.24 11.40 30.63
CA LYS A 25 -29.59 12.54 31.51
C LYS A 25 -28.36 13.18 32.15
N LYS A 26 -27.37 12.37 32.55
CA LYS A 26 -26.11 12.82 33.14
C LYS A 26 -25.23 13.57 32.12
N ASN A 27 -25.22 13.09 30.86
CA ASN A 27 -24.47 13.71 29.78
C ASN A 27 -25.17 14.96 29.22
N ILE A 28 -26.50 15.00 29.14
CA ILE A 28 -27.26 16.20 28.76
C ILE A 28 -27.05 17.33 29.78
N ARG A 29 -26.99 17.03 31.09
CA ARG A 29 -26.62 18.02 32.12
C ARG A 29 -25.19 18.55 31.96
N LYS A 30 -24.26 17.75 31.42
CA LYS A 30 -22.88 18.18 31.15
C LYS A 30 -22.74 19.08 29.91
N VAL A 31 -23.67 19.02 28.96
CA VAL A 31 -23.65 19.83 27.74
C VAL A 31 -24.19 21.26 27.97
N TRP A 32 -24.84 21.53 29.11
CA TRP A 32 -25.47 22.82 29.42
C TRP A 32 -24.62 23.79 30.28
N THR A 33 -23.30 23.69 30.19
CA THR A 33 -22.38 24.74 30.68
C THR A 33 -21.30 25.03 29.65
N MET A 34 -21.71 25.53 28.47
CA MET A 34 -20.89 26.38 27.61
C MET A 34 -21.84 27.42 27.01
N LYS A 35 -21.97 28.56 27.71
CA LYS A 35 -22.51 29.78 27.12
C LYS A 35 -21.41 30.38 26.26
N ASP A 36 -21.83 30.90 25.11
CA ASP A 36 -21.07 31.67 24.11
C ASP A 36 -20.86 30.87 22.83
N TYR A 37 -21.88 30.79 21.99
CA TYR A 37 -21.83 30.93 20.52
C TYR A 37 -23.30 30.95 20.03
N GLY A 38 -23.79 32.15 19.72
CA GLY A 38 -25.16 32.40 19.29
C GLY A 38 -25.48 31.78 17.94
N VAL A 39 -26.22 30.67 17.96
CA VAL A 39 -26.92 30.14 16.79
C VAL A 39 -28.31 29.69 17.25
N GLU A 40 -29.31 30.52 17.00
CA GLU A 40 -30.72 30.18 17.24
C GLU A 40 -31.28 29.30 16.11
N ASN A 41 -31.88 28.18 16.52
CA ASN A 41 -33.14 27.59 16.05
C ASN A 41 -33.31 27.18 14.58
N THR A 42 -33.33 25.87 14.33
CA THR A 42 -34.21 25.25 13.30
C THR A 42 -34.63 23.80 13.54
N TRP A 43 -34.40 23.20 14.72
CA TRP A 43 -34.72 21.76 14.94
C TRP A 43 -35.69 21.45 16.09
N THR A 44 -36.47 22.43 16.56
CA THR A 44 -37.26 22.32 17.80
C THR A 44 -38.78 22.16 17.63
N LYS A 45 -39.30 21.53 16.56
CA LYS A 45 -40.75 21.25 16.42
C LYS A 45 -41.10 19.97 15.65
N MET A 46 -40.73 18.78 16.14
CA MET A 46 -41.26 17.51 15.58
C MET A 46 -41.95 16.57 16.57
N PHE A 47 -41.91 16.82 17.88
CA PHE A 47 -42.52 15.89 18.85
C PHE A 47 -43.10 16.63 20.06
N THR A 48 -44.35 16.32 20.41
CA THR A 48 -44.94 16.70 21.70
C THR A 48 -44.87 15.50 22.63
N ILE A 49 -44.16 15.66 23.75
CA ILE A 49 -44.02 14.63 24.78
C ILE A 49 -44.59 15.22 26.07
N ASP A 50 -45.59 14.54 26.64
CA ASP A 50 -46.10 14.84 27.98
C ASP A 50 -46.04 13.57 28.83
N ASN A 51 -45.55 13.69 30.06
CA ASN A 51 -45.37 12.61 31.05
C ASN A 51 -44.78 11.30 30.48
N GLY A 52 -43.79 11.42 29.60
CA GLY A 52 -43.02 10.27 29.11
C GLY A 52 -43.76 9.38 28.10
N LYS A 53 -44.90 9.83 27.54
CA LYS A 53 -45.54 9.19 26.38
C LYS A 53 -45.56 10.14 25.18
N LEU A 54 -45.27 9.60 23.99
CA LEU A 54 -45.37 10.31 22.73
C LEU A 54 -46.85 10.40 22.34
N LEU A 55 -47.41 11.62 22.27
CA LEU A 55 -48.85 11.82 22.06
C LEU A 55 -49.26 11.96 20.58
N GLY A 56 -48.32 11.99 19.63
CA GLY A 56 -48.61 11.91 18.19
C GLY A 56 -47.57 12.61 17.29
N LEU A 57 -47.50 12.18 16.03
CA LEU A 57 -46.75 12.82 14.94
C LEU A 57 -47.68 13.79 14.18
N GLN A 58 -47.30 15.05 14.01
CA GLN A 58 -48.01 15.93 13.06
C GLN A 58 -47.69 15.50 11.62
N HIS A 59 -48.74 15.17 10.87
CA HIS A 59 -48.67 14.87 9.44
C HIS A 59 -48.27 16.13 8.64
N LEU A 60 -47.03 16.20 8.17
CA LEU A 60 -46.64 17.11 7.10
C LEU A 60 -46.92 16.42 5.75
N LYS A 61 -47.87 16.97 4.98
CA LYS A 61 -48.13 16.61 3.58
C LYS A 61 -46.93 17.07 2.72
N PHE A 62 -46.05 16.15 2.34
CA PHE A 62 -45.16 16.32 1.20
C PHE A 62 -45.72 15.51 0.02
N LYS A 63 -46.62 16.13 -0.74
CA LYS A 63 -47.07 15.66 -2.06
C LYS A 63 -46.68 16.77 -3.05
N GLN A 64 -46.05 16.38 -4.16
CA GLN A 64 -45.40 17.21 -5.20
C GLN A 64 -43.99 17.68 -4.87
N TYR A 65 -43.00 16.87 -5.27
CA TYR A 65 -41.90 17.24 -6.17
C TYR A 65 -41.02 15.99 -6.41
N PHE A 66 -41.63 14.96 -7.02
CA PHE A 66 -40.89 13.84 -7.63
C PHE A 66 -41.57 13.51 -8.96
N LYS A 67 -41.16 14.23 -10.00
CA LYS A 67 -41.26 13.75 -11.37
C LYS A 67 -39.83 13.76 -11.91
N ASN A 68 -39.36 12.57 -12.24
CA ASN A 68 -38.12 12.26 -12.94
C ASN A 68 -36.83 12.60 -12.16
N GLU A 69 -36.32 11.60 -11.42
CA GLU A 69 -34.91 11.17 -11.43
C GLU A 69 -34.68 10.14 -10.30
N ALA A 70 -33.95 9.08 -10.62
CA ALA A 70 -33.66 7.98 -9.70
C ALA A 70 -32.64 8.44 -8.65
N VAL A 71 -33.08 8.59 -7.40
CA VAL A 71 -32.19 8.84 -6.26
C VAL A 71 -31.79 7.51 -5.64
N LEU A 72 -30.53 7.12 -5.84
CA LEU A 72 -29.85 6.07 -5.08
C LEU A 72 -29.59 6.57 -3.66
N VAL A 73 -30.26 5.97 -2.68
CA VAL A 73 -29.98 6.21 -1.26
C VAL A 73 -28.83 5.29 -0.84
N HIS A 74 -27.69 5.88 -0.47
CA HIS A 74 -26.57 5.17 0.15
C HIS A 74 -26.93 4.77 1.59
N LEU A 75 -26.79 3.49 1.92
CA LEU A 75 -26.87 2.95 3.28
C LEU A 75 -25.46 2.74 3.82
N ASP A 76 -25.16 3.30 4.99
CA ASP A 76 -23.91 3.03 5.73
C ASP A 76 -23.80 1.55 6.16
N ASP A 77 -22.58 1.04 6.27
CA ASP A 77 -22.20 -0.38 6.40
C ASP A 77 -22.92 -1.17 7.52
N TYR A 78 -23.41 -0.51 8.58
CA TYR A 78 -24.19 -1.20 9.63
C TYR A 78 -25.59 -1.63 9.15
N ASN A 79 -26.17 -0.96 8.15
CA ASN A 79 -27.48 -1.30 7.60
C ASN A 79 -27.41 -2.34 6.46
N TYR A 80 -26.23 -2.57 5.87
CA TYR A 80 -26.07 -3.54 4.78
C TYR A 80 -26.26 -4.98 5.26
N SER A 81 -25.80 -5.30 6.48
CA SER A 81 -26.01 -6.61 7.11
C SER A 81 -27.48 -6.85 7.47
N ALA A 82 -28.19 -5.83 7.97
CA ALA A 82 -29.62 -5.91 8.29
C ALA A 82 -30.48 -6.04 7.02
N TYR A 83 -30.09 -5.37 5.93
CA TYR A 83 -30.76 -5.46 4.63
C TYR A 83 -30.57 -6.84 3.98
N LEU A 84 -29.37 -7.42 4.04
CA LEU A 84 -29.09 -8.79 3.57
C LEU A 84 -29.82 -9.85 4.40
N HIS A 85 -29.96 -9.66 5.72
CA HIS A 85 -30.76 -10.54 6.57
C HIS A 85 -32.27 -10.45 6.27
N GLY A 86 -32.77 -9.24 5.99
CA GLY A 86 -34.16 -9.03 5.57
C GLY A 86 -34.47 -9.67 4.20
N LEU A 87 -33.56 -9.56 3.23
CA LEU A 87 -33.72 -10.18 1.91
C LEU A 87 -33.65 -11.71 1.95
N ASN A 88 -32.77 -12.29 2.77
CA ASN A 88 -32.73 -13.74 2.97
C ASN A 88 -34.03 -14.27 3.59
N HIS A 89 -34.69 -13.45 4.41
CA HIS A 89 -35.98 -13.78 5.04
C HIS A 89 -37.18 -13.61 4.09
N GLU A 90 -37.10 -12.71 3.10
CA GLU A 90 -38.12 -12.59 2.04
C GLU A 90 -37.97 -13.69 0.98
N LEU A 91 -36.74 -14.01 0.57
CA LEU A 91 -36.46 -15.13 -0.34
C LEU A 91 -36.88 -16.47 0.27
N SER A 92 -36.63 -16.70 1.57
CA SER A 92 -37.10 -17.91 2.24
C SER A 92 -38.62 -18.03 2.28
N LYS A 93 -39.36 -16.89 2.27
CA LYS A 93 -40.82 -16.87 2.25
C LYS A 93 -41.41 -17.08 0.86
N GLU A 94 -40.76 -16.58 -0.20
CA GLU A 94 -41.19 -16.86 -1.59
C GLU A 94 -41.01 -18.33 -2.00
N PHE A 95 -40.09 -19.06 -1.35
CA PHE A 95 -39.91 -20.51 -1.56
C PHE A 95 -40.76 -21.39 -0.63
N GLU A 96 -41.60 -20.81 0.23
CA GLU A 96 -42.43 -21.54 1.21
C GLU A 96 -43.94 -21.53 0.90
N ILE A 97 -44.34 -21.30 -0.36
CA ILE A 97 -45.75 -21.37 -0.77
C ILE A 97 -45.98 -22.60 -1.66
N ASP A 98 -46.25 -23.71 -0.99
CA ASP A 98 -47.19 -24.80 -1.31
C ASP A 98 -46.65 -26.09 -0.69
N GLY A 99 -47.25 -26.49 0.44
CA GLY A 99 -46.64 -27.40 1.42
C GLY A 99 -46.36 -28.82 0.90
N ILE A 100 -45.11 -29.06 0.52
CA ILE A 100 -44.57 -30.40 0.21
C ILE A 100 -43.26 -30.62 0.98
N MET A 101 -43.39 -31.33 2.10
CA MET A 101 -42.38 -32.05 2.93
C MET A 101 -41.21 -31.32 3.63
N PRO A 102 -40.87 -31.74 4.89
CA PRO A 102 -39.75 -31.21 5.67
C PRO A 102 -38.44 -31.94 5.33
N GLY A 103 -37.47 -31.26 4.73
CA GLY A 103 -36.19 -31.90 4.41
C GLY A 103 -35.23 -31.13 3.52
N PHE A 104 -35.13 -29.80 3.64
CA PHE A 104 -34.12 -29.00 2.93
C PHE A 104 -32.99 -28.57 3.88
N ARG A 105 -32.32 -29.55 4.47
CA ARG A 105 -31.00 -29.37 5.10
C ARG A 105 -30.15 -30.55 4.68
N THR A 106 -29.53 -30.45 3.51
CA THR A 106 -28.28 -31.12 3.07
C THR A 106 -28.30 -31.26 1.54
N TRP A 107 -27.86 -30.23 0.82
CA TRP A 107 -27.33 -30.40 -0.54
C TRP A 107 -26.08 -29.50 -0.67
N PRO A 108 -24.86 -30.05 -0.80
CA PRO A 108 -23.62 -29.26 -0.80
C PRO A 108 -23.34 -28.48 -2.09
N PHE A 109 -24.20 -28.58 -3.11
CA PHE A 109 -23.83 -28.19 -4.48
C PHE A 109 -24.26 -26.78 -4.92
N PHE A 110 -25.08 -26.07 -4.14
CA PHE A 110 -25.52 -24.71 -4.51
C PHE A 110 -24.63 -23.59 -3.93
N GLY A 111 -23.89 -23.86 -2.86
CA GLY A 111 -22.96 -22.88 -2.26
C GLY A 111 -21.71 -22.62 -3.09
N SER A 112 -21.30 -23.56 -3.95
CA SER A 112 -20.06 -23.47 -4.72
C SER A 112 -20.18 -22.71 -6.04
N LEU A 113 -21.40 -22.51 -6.58
CA LEU A 113 -21.60 -21.77 -7.84
C LEU A 113 -21.83 -20.27 -7.64
N VAL A 114 -22.36 -19.85 -6.49
CA VAL A 114 -22.80 -18.45 -6.28
C VAL A 114 -21.77 -17.62 -5.51
N SER A 115 -20.88 -18.26 -4.76
CA SER A 115 -19.89 -17.57 -3.93
C SER A 115 -18.81 -16.76 -4.69
N PRO A 116 -18.43 -17.09 -5.94
CA PRO A 116 -17.50 -16.24 -6.70
C PRO A 116 -18.16 -15.05 -7.40
N ILE A 117 -19.50 -15.04 -7.55
CA ILE A 117 -20.22 -14.07 -8.40
C ILE A 117 -20.59 -12.79 -7.62
N LEU A 118 -20.62 -12.85 -6.29
CA LEU A 118 -21.05 -11.74 -5.42
C LEU A 118 -19.92 -10.78 -5.00
N VAL A 119 -18.67 -11.04 -5.40
CA VAL A 119 -17.49 -10.23 -5.00
C VAL A 119 -17.12 -9.16 -6.04
N GLN A 120 -17.82 -9.08 -7.17
CA GLN A 120 -17.62 -8.02 -8.17
C GLN A 120 -18.84 -7.13 -8.32
N GLY A 121 -18.58 -5.83 -8.47
CA GLY A 121 -19.52 -4.73 -8.23
C GLY A 121 -20.82 -4.68 -9.05
N SER A 122 -21.61 -3.68 -8.68
CA SER A 122 -23.06 -3.51 -8.79
C SER A 122 -23.68 -3.32 -10.19
N ALA A 123 -23.14 -3.90 -11.25
CA ALA A 123 -23.68 -3.70 -12.61
C ALA A 123 -24.43 -4.89 -13.22
N ARG A 124 -24.40 -6.11 -12.64
CA ARG A 124 -24.97 -7.31 -13.30
C ARG A 124 -25.87 -8.19 -12.43
N TYR A 125 -26.37 -7.67 -11.31
CA TYR A 125 -27.23 -8.44 -10.40
C TYR A 125 -28.62 -8.74 -11.00
N GLY A 126 -29.18 -7.81 -11.79
CA GLY A 126 -30.48 -8.00 -12.45
C GLY A 126 -30.48 -9.13 -13.50
N GLU A 127 -29.37 -9.29 -14.23
CA GLU A 127 -29.21 -10.34 -15.24
C GLU A 127 -29.11 -11.73 -14.60
N LEU A 128 -28.46 -11.83 -13.44
CA LEU A 128 -28.36 -13.07 -12.66
C LEU A 128 -29.72 -13.54 -12.14
N VAL A 129 -30.55 -12.60 -11.66
CA VAL A 129 -31.93 -12.89 -11.21
C VAL A 129 -32.80 -13.38 -12.37
N HIS A 130 -32.66 -12.80 -13.56
CA HIS A 130 -33.37 -13.27 -14.76
C HIS A 130 -32.93 -14.67 -15.20
N PHE A 131 -31.63 -14.98 -15.12
CA PHE A 131 -31.09 -16.29 -15.45
C PHE A 131 -31.58 -17.39 -14.49
N VAL A 132 -31.58 -17.12 -13.17
CA VAL A 132 -32.07 -18.07 -12.16
C VAL A 132 -33.59 -18.31 -12.31
N LYS A 133 -34.36 -17.26 -12.62
CA LYS A 133 -35.80 -17.38 -12.91
C LYS A 133 -36.08 -18.20 -14.18
N ALA A 134 -35.27 -18.06 -15.22
CA ALA A 134 -35.40 -18.85 -16.45
C ALA A 134 -35.12 -20.35 -16.22
N ILE A 135 -34.11 -20.69 -15.39
CA ILE A 135 -33.81 -22.07 -15.00
C ILE A 135 -34.95 -22.66 -14.16
N ALA A 136 -35.46 -21.91 -13.18
CA ALA A 136 -36.58 -22.34 -12.35
C ALA A 136 -37.86 -22.58 -13.15
N SER A 137 -38.15 -21.73 -14.14
CA SER A 137 -39.29 -21.90 -15.06
C SER A 137 -39.14 -23.15 -15.93
N THR A 138 -37.93 -23.40 -16.45
CA THR A 138 -37.64 -24.57 -17.32
C THR A 138 -37.77 -25.89 -16.56
N ILE A 139 -37.41 -25.92 -15.28
CA ILE A 139 -37.56 -27.09 -14.40
C ILE A 139 -39.05 -27.34 -14.07
N LYS A 140 -39.82 -26.27 -13.89
CA LYS A 140 -41.26 -26.33 -13.58
C LYS A 140 -42.10 -26.79 -14.78
N GLU A 141 -41.76 -26.37 -15.99
CA GLU A 141 -42.50 -26.70 -17.22
C GLU A 141 -42.25 -28.14 -17.72
N ASN A 142 -41.09 -28.73 -17.43
CA ASN A 142 -40.72 -30.06 -17.95
C ASN A 142 -41.11 -31.26 -17.06
N LYS A 143 -41.84 -31.06 -15.95
CA LYS A 143 -42.29 -32.12 -15.00
C LYS A 143 -41.21 -33.20 -14.73
N ILE A 144 -39.97 -32.81 -14.49
CA ILE A 144 -38.91 -33.75 -14.11
C ILE A 144 -39.00 -34.00 -12.60
N MET A 145 -40.00 -34.76 -12.15
CA MET A 145 -39.99 -35.44 -10.85
C MET A 145 -41.07 -36.52 -10.81
N SER A 146 -40.65 -37.79 -10.81
CA SER A 146 -41.08 -38.79 -9.81
C SER A 146 -40.48 -40.16 -10.14
N MET A 147 -39.64 -40.69 -9.27
CA MET A 147 -39.65 -42.13 -8.96
C MET A 147 -38.89 -42.35 -7.64
N ALA A 148 -39.63 -42.33 -6.54
CA ALA A 148 -39.24 -43.02 -5.32
C ALA A 148 -39.55 -44.51 -5.54
N ILE A 149 -38.55 -45.38 -5.39
CA ILE A 149 -38.76 -46.83 -5.38
C ILE A 149 -38.41 -47.34 -3.97
N PRO A 150 -39.34 -47.97 -3.25
CA PRO A 150 -39.03 -48.71 -2.03
C PRO A 150 -38.53 -50.12 -2.40
N PHE A 151 -37.52 -50.62 -1.67
CA PHE A 151 -37.13 -52.04 -1.71
C PHE A 151 -38.29 -52.93 -1.25
N PRO A 152 -38.64 -53.98 -2.03
CA PRO A 152 -38.45 -55.34 -1.52
C PRO A 152 -38.00 -56.37 -2.58
N GLN A 153 -37.71 -57.57 -2.07
CA GLN A 153 -37.07 -58.72 -2.71
C GLN A 153 -37.84 -59.39 -3.88
N PHE A 154 -37.07 -60.01 -4.79
CA PHE A 154 -37.35 -61.14 -5.71
C PHE A 154 -38.56 -61.15 -6.67
N ARG A 155 -38.30 -60.92 -7.98
CA ARG A 155 -38.46 -61.84 -9.16
C ARG A 155 -38.51 -61.04 -10.49
N PRO A 156 -38.11 -61.62 -11.65
CA PRO A 156 -38.01 -60.90 -12.91
C PRO A 156 -39.33 -60.92 -13.68
N ILE A 157 -39.83 -59.75 -14.10
CA ILE A 157 -40.86 -59.64 -15.13
C ILE A 157 -40.47 -58.54 -16.11
N THR A 158 -40.44 -58.94 -17.38
CA THR A 158 -40.29 -58.13 -18.59
C THR A 158 -41.43 -57.14 -18.76
N SER A 159 -41.15 -55.86 -18.99
CA SER A 159 -42.14 -54.92 -19.54
C SER A 159 -41.46 -53.66 -20.11
N THR A 160 -41.86 -53.34 -21.33
CA THR A 160 -41.44 -52.26 -22.23
C THR A 160 -41.50 -50.86 -21.63
N THR A 161 -40.41 -50.09 -21.74
CA THR A 161 -40.39 -48.64 -21.50
C THR A 161 -40.19 -47.89 -22.83
N ALA A 162 -41.08 -46.94 -23.10
CA ALA A 162 -41.00 -46.04 -24.25
C ALA A 162 -39.74 -45.16 -24.16
N PRO A 163 -39.04 -44.85 -25.27
CA PRO A 163 -37.85 -44.02 -25.22
C PRO A 163 -38.26 -42.55 -25.00
N PHE A 164 -37.97 -42.01 -23.82
CA PHE A 164 -37.90 -40.57 -23.61
C PHE A 164 -36.88 -39.98 -24.60
N PRO A 165 -37.15 -38.80 -25.21
CA PRO A 165 -36.47 -38.41 -26.43
C PRO A 165 -35.06 -37.91 -26.10
N LEU A 166 -34.06 -38.78 -26.33
CA LEU A 166 -32.63 -38.46 -26.39
C LEU A 166 -32.34 -37.23 -27.29
N PHE A 167 -33.27 -36.93 -28.21
CA PHE A 167 -33.26 -35.78 -29.12
C PHE A 167 -33.49 -34.42 -28.44
N LEU A 168 -34.25 -34.34 -27.33
CA LEU A 168 -34.40 -33.08 -26.59
C LEU A 168 -33.18 -32.78 -25.72
N LEU A 169 -32.59 -33.82 -25.12
CA LEU A 169 -31.40 -33.68 -24.27
C LEU A 169 -30.18 -33.23 -25.07
N THR A 170 -30.01 -33.76 -26.29
CA THR A 170 -28.93 -33.37 -27.20
C THR A 170 -29.08 -31.93 -27.71
N LYS A 171 -30.30 -31.48 -28.01
CA LYS A 171 -30.56 -30.07 -28.37
C LYS A 171 -30.33 -29.12 -27.20
N LEU A 172 -30.72 -29.50 -25.98
CA LEU A 172 -30.48 -28.70 -24.77
C LEU A 172 -28.97 -28.60 -24.47
N LEU A 173 -28.23 -29.70 -24.59
CA LEU A 173 -26.77 -29.71 -24.43
C LEU A 173 -26.07 -28.87 -25.50
N LEU A 174 -26.54 -28.89 -26.74
CA LEU A 174 -26.01 -28.05 -27.82
C LEU A 174 -26.30 -26.56 -27.55
N LEU A 175 -27.51 -26.22 -27.10
CA LEU A 175 -27.88 -24.85 -26.75
C LEU A 175 -27.09 -24.33 -25.55
N ILE A 176 -26.87 -25.16 -24.53
CA ILE A 176 -26.02 -24.82 -23.38
C ILE A 176 -24.57 -24.60 -23.83
N ASN A 177 -24.03 -25.43 -24.72
CA ASN A 177 -22.68 -25.24 -25.25
C ASN A 177 -22.57 -23.98 -26.11
N ILE A 178 -23.56 -23.67 -26.95
CA ILE A 178 -23.58 -22.45 -27.77
C ILE A 178 -23.72 -21.22 -26.88
N CYS A 179 -24.64 -21.23 -25.90
CA CYS A 179 -24.81 -20.14 -24.95
C CYS A 179 -23.58 -19.96 -24.05
N ALA A 180 -22.95 -21.03 -23.59
CA ALA A 180 -21.67 -20.97 -22.86
C ALA A 180 -20.55 -20.41 -23.73
N SER A 181 -20.49 -20.79 -25.01
CA SER A 181 -19.52 -20.24 -25.97
C SER A 181 -19.73 -18.74 -26.20
N ILE A 182 -20.98 -18.30 -26.35
CA ILE A 182 -21.33 -16.88 -26.51
C ILE A 182 -21.07 -16.09 -25.22
N PHE A 183 -21.30 -16.68 -24.05
CA PHE A 183 -20.96 -16.07 -22.75
C PHE A 183 -19.44 -15.96 -22.53
N ILE A 184 -18.66 -16.95 -22.99
CA ILE A 184 -17.20 -16.94 -22.92
C ILE A 184 -16.61 -15.91 -23.88
N VAL A 185 -17.17 -15.75 -25.09
CA VAL A 185 -16.72 -14.76 -26.08
C VAL A 185 -17.00 -13.32 -25.64
N ASN A 186 -18.06 -13.07 -24.87
CA ASN A 186 -18.40 -11.74 -24.34
C ASN A 186 -17.80 -11.42 -22.95
N CYS A 187 -16.97 -12.30 -22.40
CA CYS A 187 -16.26 -12.07 -21.14
C CYS A 187 -14.76 -11.89 -21.37
N HIS A 188 -14.37 -11.03 -22.31
CA HIS A 188 -13.04 -10.42 -22.25
C HIS A 188 -13.01 -9.45 -21.07
N SER A 189 -12.59 -9.96 -19.92
CA SER A 189 -12.22 -9.14 -18.76
C SER A 189 -11.15 -8.14 -19.20
N THR A 190 -11.50 -6.86 -19.25
CA THR A 190 -10.54 -5.78 -19.50
C THR A 190 -9.54 -5.73 -18.35
N PHE A 191 -8.24 -5.86 -18.64
CA PHE A 191 -7.19 -5.71 -17.63
C PHE A 191 -7.36 -4.40 -16.86
N THR A 192 -7.21 -4.46 -15.53
CA THR A 192 -7.34 -3.31 -14.64
C THR A 192 -6.00 -3.03 -13.97
N ILE A 193 -5.46 -1.82 -14.13
CA ILE A 193 -4.20 -1.40 -13.48
C ILE A 193 -4.32 -1.25 -11.97
N LYS A 194 -5.53 -1.01 -11.45
CA LYS A 194 -5.76 -0.79 -10.02
C LYS A 194 -5.40 -2.05 -9.25
N GLU A 195 -4.41 -1.91 -8.37
CA GLU A 195 -3.87 -2.96 -7.51
C GLU A 195 -3.31 -4.17 -8.28
N ALA A 196 -3.01 -4.03 -9.58
CA ALA A 196 -2.37 -5.11 -10.33
C ALA A 196 -0.94 -5.36 -9.82
N SER A 197 -0.60 -6.62 -9.54
CA SER A 197 0.74 -7.06 -9.17
C SER A 197 1.64 -7.24 -10.40
N ILE A 198 2.95 -7.32 -10.20
CA ILE A 198 3.90 -7.64 -11.29
C ILE A 198 3.55 -9.00 -11.92
N GLU A 199 3.22 -10.00 -11.10
CA GLU A 199 2.81 -11.32 -11.59
C GLU A 199 1.55 -11.24 -12.45
N GLY A 200 0.53 -10.50 -12.00
CA GLY A 200 -0.71 -10.29 -12.76
C GLY A 200 -0.47 -9.57 -14.09
N ILE A 201 0.42 -8.58 -14.11
CA ILE A 201 0.83 -7.88 -15.32
C ILE A 201 1.57 -8.82 -16.28
N GLN A 202 2.52 -9.61 -15.79
CA GLN A 202 3.26 -10.56 -16.63
C GLN A 202 2.33 -11.64 -17.22
N LEU A 203 1.33 -12.10 -16.46
CA LEU A 203 0.29 -12.99 -16.98
C LEU A 203 -0.56 -12.32 -18.08
N ALA A 204 -0.88 -11.03 -17.92
CA ALA A 204 -1.61 -10.27 -18.94
C ALA A 204 -0.77 -10.09 -20.23
N PHE A 205 0.53 -9.84 -20.10
CA PHE A 205 1.47 -9.81 -21.23
C PHE A 205 1.53 -11.16 -21.96
N ARG A 206 1.67 -12.27 -21.22
CA ARG A 206 1.73 -13.63 -21.81
C ARG A 206 0.45 -14.02 -22.52
N SER A 207 -0.70 -13.67 -21.94
CA SER A 207 -2.02 -13.92 -22.54
C SER A 207 -2.37 -12.94 -23.67
N LYS A 208 -1.51 -11.96 -23.97
CA LYS A 208 -1.70 -10.92 -24.99
C LYS A 208 -2.95 -10.06 -24.74
N THR A 209 -3.41 -9.99 -23.49
CA THR A 209 -4.54 -9.14 -23.06
C THR A 209 -4.07 -7.73 -22.66
N LEU A 210 -2.76 -7.56 -22.52
CA LEU A 210 -2.08 -6.30 -22.24
C LEU A 210 -0.73 -6.30 -22.96
N THR A 211 -0.26 -5.14 -23.42
CA THR A 211 1.14 -4.94 -23.85
C THR A 211 1.84 -3.93 -22.93
N SER A 212 3.17 -3.88 -22.93
CA SER A 212 3.90 -2.85 -22.17
C SER A 212 3.52 -1.45 -22.60
N ARG A 213 3.35 -1.22 -23.91
CA ARG A 213 2.89 0.07 -24.42
C ARG A 213 1.55 0.47 -23.79
N GLN A 214 0.58 -0.44 -23.81
CA GLN A 214 -0.75 -0.19 -23.21
C GLN A 214 -0.65 0.06 -21.71
N LEU A 215 0.19 -0.68 -20.99
CA LEU A 215 0.43 -0.47 -19.56
C LEU A 215 1.01 0.93 -19.29
N VAL A 216 2.02 1.34 -20.07
CA VAL A 216 2.61 2.68 -19.98
C VAL A 216 1.57 3.76 -20.26
N GLU A 217 0.76 3.62 -21.31
CA GLU A 217 -0.31 4.57 -21.65
C GLU A 217 -1.33 4.71 -20.51
N LEU A 218 -1.70 3.59 -19.86
CA LEU A 218 -2.58 3.59 -18.70
C LEU A 218 -1.95 4.33 -17.50
N TYR A 219 -0.65 4.13 -17.24
CA TYR A 219 0.07 4.84 -16.18
C TYR A 219 0.27 6.33 -16.47
N ILE A 220 0.56 6.72 -17.72
CA ILE A 220 0.60 8.14 -18.12
C ILE A 220 -0.74 8.82 -17.81
N LYS A 221 -1.86 8.15 -18.15
CA LYS A 221 -3.20 8.66 -17.87
C LYS A 221 -3.45 8.86 -16.37
N GLU A 222 -3.04 7.91 -15.54
CA GLU A 222 -3.20 8.03 -14.08
C GLU A 222 -2.35 9.18 -13.51
N ILE A 223 -1.10 9.30 -13.96
CA ILE A 223 -0.19 10.41 -13.58
C ILE A 223 -0.82 11.77 -13.92
N GLN A 224 -1.40 11.90 -15.12
CA GLN A 224 -2.06 13.13 -15.55
C GLN A 224 -3.32 13.43 -14.72
N THR A 225 -4.13 12.40 -14.43
CA THR A 225 -5.37 12.52 -13.65
C THR A 225 -5.09 12.95 -12.21
N LEU A 226 -4.03 12.42 -11.62
CA LEU A 226 -3.67 12.64 -10.21
C LEU A 226 -2.51 13.62 -10.03
N LYS A 227 -2.24 14.48 -11.02
CA LYS A 227 -1.15 15.47 -10.99
C LYS A 227 -1.14 16.38 -9.76
N HIS A 228 -2.32 16.60 -9.15
CA HIS A 228 -2.48 17.44 -7.96
C HIS A 228 -1.75 16.87 -6.72
N LEU A 229 -1.49 15.55 -6.69
CA LEU A 229 -0.71 14.91 -5.64
C LEU A 229 0.80 15.13 -5.76
N ARG A 230 1.27 15.66 -6.91
CA ARG A 230 2.68 16.01 -7.18
C ARG A 230 3.66 14.84 -6.93
N ALA A 231 3.24 13.62 -7.25
CA ALA A 231 4.04 12.40 -7.03
C ALA A 231 5.15 12.19 -8.07
N VAL A 232 4.94 12.66 -9.31
CA VAL A 232 5.85 12.48 -10.44
C VAL A 232 6.37 13.85 -10.85
N ILE A 233 7.68 14.02 -10.88
CA ILE A 233 8.34 15.28 -11.26
C ILE A 233 8.64 15.33 -12.76
N GLU A 234 8.98 14.18 -13.38
CA GLU A 234 9.21 14.07 -14.81
C GLU A 234 8.74 12.70 -15.33
N VAL A 235 8.13 12.67 -16.52
CA VAL A 235 7.84 11.43 -17.26
C VAL A 235 8.88 11.30 -18.35
N ASN A 236 9.41 10.08 -18.57
CA ASN A 236 10.41 9.85 -19.60
C ASN A 236 9.80 10.08 -21.00
N PRO A 237 10.32 11.01 -21.81
CA PRO A 237 9.76 11.27 -23.14
C PRO A 237 9.89 10.08 -24.10
N ASP A 238 10.85 9.18 -23.86
CA ASP A 238 11.10 8.01 -24.69
C ASP A 238 10.39 6.73 -24.15
N VAL A 239 9.51 6.86 -23.14
CA VAL A 239 8.93 5.71 -22.42
C VAL A 239 8.09 4.78 -23.30
N LEU A 240 7.37 5.34 -24.29
CA LEU A 240 6.56 4.54 -25.21
C LEU A 240 7.44 3.74 -26.17
N ASP A 241 8.55 4.31 -26.64
CA ASP A 241 9.51 3.61 -27.49
C ASP A 241 10.19 2.47 -26.72
N GLN A 242 10.53 2.70 -25.44
CA GLN A 242 11.05 1.65 -24.56
C GLN A 242 10.01 0.51 -24.36
N ALA A 243 8.74 0.85 -24.28
CA ALA A 243 7.65 -0.11 -24.16
C ALA A 243 7.43 -0.92 -25.45
N ASP A 244 7.47 -0.26 -26.60
CA ASP A 244 7.37 -0.92 -27.91
C ASP A 244 8.55 -1.86 -28.18
N LYS A 245 9.75 -1.48 -27.72
CA LYS A 245 10.93 -2.35 -27.74
C LYS A 245 10.71 -3.59 -26.87
N ALA A 246 10.26 -3.43 -25.61
CA ALA A 246 9.98 -4.56 -24.72
C ALA A 246 8.90 -5.50 -25.29
N ASP A 247 7.86 -4.94 -25.92
CA ASP A 247 6.82 -5.69 -26.63
C ASP A 247 7.35 -6.45 -27.85
N SER A 248 8.32 -5.87 -28.56
CA SER A 248 8.97 -6.52 -29.71
C SER A 248 9.89 -7.66 -29.26
N GLU A 249 10.65 -7.46 -28.18
CA GLU A 249 11.50 -8.50 -27.56
C GLU A 249 10.66 -9.70 -27.09
N ARG A 250 9.48 -9.44 -26.52
CA ARG A 250 8.52 -10.50 -26.14
C ARG A 250 8.04 -11.38 -27.29
N LYS A 251 8.12 -10.92 -28.54
CA LYS A 251 7.70 -11.70 -29.73
C LYS A 251 8.80 -12.63 -30.24
N MET A 252 10.03 -12.50 -29.73
CA MET A 252 11.13 -13.35 -30.15
C MET A 252 10.92 -14.79 -29.66
N PRO A 253 11.14 -15.83 -30.50
CA PRO A 253 10.94 -17.23 -30.10
C PRO A 253 11.79 -17.68 -28.90
N SER A 254 12.93 -17.03 -28.68
CA SER A 254 13.85 -17.31 -27.58
C SER A 254 13.50 -16.59 -26.27
N PHE A 255 12.47 -15.73 -26.28
CA PHE A 255 12.10 -14.95 -25.11
C PHE A 255 11.39 -15.83 -24.07
N VAL A 256 11.98 -15.92 -22.89
CA VAL A 256 11.41 -16.62 -21.73
C VAL A 256 11.51 -15.70 -20.53
N GLU A 257 10.38 -15.11 -20.13
CA GLU A 257 10.32 -14.33 -18.89
C GLU A 257 9.84 -15.20 -17.74
N PRO A 258 10.53 -15.25 -16.59
CA PRO A 258 10.02 -15.90 -15.39
C PRO A 258 8.78 -15.18 -14.84
N LEU A 259 7.94 -15.88 -14.07
CA LEU A 259 6.88 -15.21 -13.30
C LEU A 259 7.54 -14.30 -12.25
N GLY A 260 7.07 -13.06 -12.13
CA GLY A 260 7.71 -12.05 -11.28
C GLY A 260 8.92 -11.35 -11.92
N GLY A 261 9.21 -11.61 -13.20
CA GLY A 261 10.23 -10.89 -13.95
C GLY A 261 9.84 -9.43 -14.25
N LEU A 262 10.84 -8.59 -14.54
CA LEU A 262 10.64 -7.15 -14.72
C LEU A 262 10.57 -6.72 -16.19
N HIS A 263 10.67 -7.64 -17.15
CA HIS A 263 10.67 -7.28 -18.56
C HIS A 263 9.39 -6.55 -18.97
N GLY A 264 9.55 -5.31 -19.44
CA GLY A 264 8.47 -4.42 -19.82
C GLY A 264 7.66 -3.82 -18.66
N ILE A 265 8.08 -3.99 -17.40
CA ILE A 265 7.43 -3.36 -16.25
C ILE A 265 7.93 -1.91 -16.10
N PRO A 266 7.05 -0.89 -16.12
CA PRO A 266 7.45 0.50 -15.89
C PRO A 266 7.75 0.77 -14.41
N ILE A 267 8.89 1.41 -14.14
CA ILE A 267 9.36 1.74 -12.79
C ILE A 267 9.70 3.23 -12.69
N LEU A 268 9.20 3.89 -11.65
CA LEU A 268 9.62 5.26 -11.31
C LEU A 268 10.87 5.26 -10.43
N LEU A 269 11.79 6.16 -10.72
CA LEU A 269 13.00 6.38 -9.94
C LEU A 269 12.84 7.64 -9.10
N LYS A 270 13.16 7.62 -7.81
CA LYS A 270 13.30 8.87 -7.04
C LYS A 270 14.26 9.83 -7.76
N ASP A 271 13.95 11.13 -7.79
CA ASP A 271 14.68 12.13 -8.59
C ASP A 271 16.14 12.42 -8.13
N ASN A 272 16.64 11.70 -7.12
CA ASN A 272 18.07 11.66 -6.79
C ASN A 272 18.84 10.48 -7.41
N ILE A 273 18.19 9.62 -8.20
CA ILE A 273 18.81 8.45 -8.85
C ILE A 273 19.13 8.80 -10.32
N ALA A 274 20.41 8.74 -10.72
CA ALA A 274 20.84 9.10 -12.07
C ALA A 274 20.34 8.12 -13.14
N THR A 275 19.97 8.66 -14.30
CA THR A 275 19.83 7.90 -15.53
C THR A 275 20.27 8.71 -16.76
N LYS A 276 20.73 8.02 -17.80
CA LYS A 276 21.09 8.55 -19.12
C LYS A 276 19.90 8.74 -20.05
N ASP A 277 18.67 8.45 -19.62
CA ASP A 277 17.47 8.88 -20.33
C ASP A 277 17.46 10.42 -20.49
N LYS A 278 16.56 10.92 -21.34
CA LYS A 278 16.28 12.36 -21.49
C LYS A 278 15.47 12.90 -20.29
N LEU A 279 16.01 12.69 -19.10
CA LEU A 279 15.45 13.05 -17.79
C LEU A 279 16.50 13.79 -16.99
N ASN A 280 16.06 14.65 -16.06
CA ASN A 280 16.97 15.24 -15.10
C ASN A 280 17.15 14.34 -13.86
N THR A 281 18.18 14.66 -13.06
CA THR A 281 18.41 14.07 -11.73
C THR A 281 18.77 15.22 -10.80
N THR A 282 17.77 15.75 -10.11
CA THR A 282 17.89 17.09 -9.51
C THR A 282 17.81 17.11 -8.00
N ALA A 283 17.50 15.97 -7.37
CA ALA A 283 17.12 15.92 -5.95
C ALA A 283 16.04 16.98 -5.59
N GLY A 284 15.16 17.31 -6.54
CA GLY A 284 14.09 18.29 -6.40
C GLY A 284 14.49 19.76 -6.50
N SER A 285 15.77 20.09 -6.70
CA SER A 285 16.28 21.47 -6.73
C SER A 285 16.55 21.98 -8.14
N PHE A 286 16.31 23.27 -8.38
CA PHE A 286 16.62 23.89 -9.67
C PHE A 286 18.13 24.06 -9.90
N ALA A 287 18.96 23.98 -8.87
CA ALA A 287 20.42 24.08 -8.98
C ALA A 287 21.05 23.00 -9.89
N LEU A 288 20.37 21.84 -10.01
CA LEU A 288 20.80 20.70 -10.81
C LEU A 288 19.99 20.53 -12.10
N LEU A 289 19.09 21.45 -12.41
CA LEU A 289 18.35 21.39 -13.67
C LEU A 289 19.33 21.52 -14.84
N HIS A 290 19.17 20.66 -15.85
CA HIS A 290 20.07 20.56 -17.02
C HIS A 290 21.47 20.01 -16.74
N SER A 291 21.74 19.48 -15.54
CA SER A 291 22.98 18.73 -15.30
C SER A 291 22.99 17.41 -16.08
N VAL A 292 24.15 17.04 -16.62
CA VAL A 292 24.33 15.83 -17.42
C VAL A 292 25.13 14.80 -16.63
N VAL A 293 24.51 13.66 -16.35
CA VAL A 293 25.16 12.55 -15.63
C VAL A 293 26.06 11.73 -16.57
N PRO A 294 27.20 11.21 -16.07
CA PRO A 294 28.13 10.45 -16.90
C PRO A 294 27.57 9.08 -17.31
N ARG A 295 26.78 8.45 -16.43
CA ARG A 295 26.26 7.07 -16.57
C ARG A 295 24.91 6.90 -15.88
N ASP A 296 24.23 5.78 -16.17
CA ASP A 296 23.12 5.29 -15.33
C ASP A 296 23.64 5.00 -13.92
N ALA A 297 22.80 5.20 -12.91
CA ALA A 297 23.08 4.67 -11.58
C ALA A 297 23.16 3.13 -11.62
N GLY A 298 23.95 2.52 -10.72
CA GLY A 298 24.18 1.07 -10.75
C GLY A 298 22.89 0.24 -10.69
N VAL A 299 21.93 0.68 -9.88
CA VAL A 299 20.59 0.08 -9.80
C VAL A 299 19.78 0.24 -11.09
N VAL A 300 19.93 1.36 -11.82
CA VAL A 300 19.23 1.60 -13.08
C VAL A 300 19.79 0.71 -14.18
N ALA A 301 21.12 0.55 -14.24
CA ALA A 301 21.75 -0.38 -15.16
C ALA A 301 21.24 -1.81 -14.95
N LYS A 302 21.09 -2.26 -13.70
CA LYS A 302 20.52 -3.57 -13.35
C LYS A 302 19.03 -3.69 -13.71
N LEU A 303 18.23 -2.65 -13.47
CA LEU A 303 16.83 -2.61 -13.92
C LEU A 303 16.72 -2.79 -15.44
N ARG A 304 17.57 -2.11 -16.23
CA ARG A 304 17.60 -2.29 -17.68
C ARG A 304 18.01 -3.70 -18.10
N GLN A 305 18.98 -4.29 -17.41
CA GLN A 305 19.38 -5.69 -17.64
C GLN A 305 18.23 -6.67 -17.39
N SER A 306 17.34 -6.36 -16.44
CA SER A 306 16.11 -7.13 -16.19
C SER A 306 14.94 -6.81 -17.15
N GLY A 307 15.16 -5.95 -18.15
CA GLY A 307 14.15 -5.54 -19.13
C GLY A 307 13.13 -4.51 -18.62
N ALA A 308 13.33 -3.92 -17.43
CA ALA A 308 12.43 -2.92 -16.89
C ALA A 308 12.46 -1.62 -17.71
N ILE A 309 11.32 -0.92 -17.77
CA ILE A 309 11.18 0.37 -18.45
C ILE A 309 11.32 1.48 -17.42
N ILE A 310 12.15 2.48 -17.70
CA ILE A 310 12.29 3.64 -16.82
C ILE A 310 11.16 4.63 -17.13
N MET A 311 10.13 4.62 -16.29
CA MET A 311 8.91 5.42 -16.48
C MET A 311 9.17 6.92 -16.38
N GLY A 312 10.10 7.31 -15.52
CA GLY A 312 10.36 8.71 -15.20
C GLY A 312 10.91 8.88 -13.79
N LYS A 313 10.72 10.08 -13.25
CA LYS A 313 11.25 10.53 -11.97
C LYS A 313 10.10 10.80 -11.00
N ALA A 314 10.15 10.17 -9.84
CA ALA A 314 9.27 10.47 -8.72
C ALA A 314 9.81 11.67 -7.92
N SER A 315 8.90 12.51 -7.43
CA SER A 315 9.24 13.65 -6.57
C SER A 315 9.78 13.18 -5.21
N LEU A 316 10.37 14.11 -4.46
CA LEU A 316 10.99 13.84 -3.16
C LEU A 316 10.95 15.08 -2.27
N SER A 317 11.27 14.91 -1.00
CA SER A 317 11.72 16.03 -0.17
C SER A 317 13.08 16.52 -0.66
N GLU A 318 13.22 17.81 -0.92
CA GLU A 318 14.40 18.39 -1.57
C GLU A 318 15.72 18.01 -0.89
N TRP A 319 16.74 17.67 -1.69
CA TRP A 319 18.04 17.19 -1.22
C TRP A 319 17.91 16.03 -0.23
N ALA A 320 16.94 15.13 -0.49
CA ALA A 320 16.59 14.02 0.38
C ALA A 320 16.31 14.43 1.84
N ASN A 321 15.69 15.61 2.02
CA ASN A 321 15.38 16.25 3.30
C ASN A 321 16.62 16.77 4.06
N PHE A 322 17.73 17.04 3.38
CA PHE A 322 18.99 17.49 3.99
C PHE A 322 19.39 18.92 3.58
N ARG A 323 18.48 19.70 3.01
CA ARG A 323 18.73 21.13 2.73
C ARG A 323 18.73 21.98 4.00
N GLY A 324 17.68 21.89 4.80
CA GLY A 324 17.50 22.72 5.98
C GLY A 324 16.41 22.21 6.93
N THR A 325 16.20 22.93 8.03
CA THR A 325 15.14 22.66 9.01
C THR A 325 13.80 23.28 8.58
N ASN A 326 12.69 22.77 9.12
CA ASN A 326 11.33 23.26 8.89
C ASN A 326 10.84 23.22 7.43
N ILE A 327 11.43 22.35 6.61
CA ILE A 327 10.92 22.04 5.26
C ILE A 327 9.93 20.88 5.40
N PRO A 328 8.68 21.02 4.92
CA PRO A 328 7.69 19.97 5.03
C PRO A 328 8.12 18.72 4.21
N PRO A 329 7.97 17.50 4.75
CA PRO A 329 8.23 16.29 3.99
C PRO A 329 7.40 16.25 2.71
N GLY A 330 8.00 15.80 1.63
CA GLY A 330 7.41 15.75 0.30
C GLY A 330 7.47 17.05 -0.50
N TRP A 331 8.03 18.13 0.06
CA TRP A 331 8.23 19.37 -0.69
C TRP A 331 9.59 19.42 -1.39
N CYS A 332 9.58 19.91 -2.64
CA CYS A 332 10.77 20.46 -3.29
C CYS A 332 10.43 21.64 -4.19
N ALA A 333 11.42 22.49 -4.51
CA ALA A 333 11.22 23.67 -5.32
C ALA A 333 10.61 23.35 -6.69
N ARG A 334 11.08 22.26 -7.33
CA ARG A 334 10.67 21.91 -8.69
C ARG A 334 9.25 21.37 -8.82
N SER A 335 8.76 20.60 -7.84
CA SER A 335 7.44 19.94 -7.91
C SER A 335 6.42 20.50 -6.90
N GLY A 336 6.87 21.28 -5.93
CA GLY A 336 6.11 21.73 -4.76
C GLY A 336 5.80 20.60 -3.78
N GLN A 337 4.68 20.72 -3.05
CA GLN A 337 4.33 19.82 -1.96
C GLN A 337 3.63 18.55 -2.46
N GLY A 338 4.28 17.39 -2.32
CA GLY A 338 3.61 16.10 -2.46
C GLY A 338 2.55 15.89 -1.37
N LEU A 339 1.43 15.25 -1.71
CA LEU A 339 0.31 15.05 -0.79
C LEU A 339 0.03 13.56 -0.59
N ASN A 340 -0.21 13.17 0.67
CA ASN A 340 -0.64 11.82 1.01
C ASN A 340 -2.00 11.53 0.35
N PRO A 341 -2.17 10.46 -0.44
CA PRO A 341 -3.42 10.22 -1.16
C PRO A 341 -4.58 9.78 -0.25
N TYR A 342 -4.32 9.41 1.01
CA TYR A 342 -5.37 9.01 1.97
C TYR A 342 -5.96 10.20 2.72
N THR A 343 -5.14 11.22 3.02
CA THR A 343 -5.53 12.34 3.90
C THR A 343 -5.31 13.71 3.28
N LEU A 344 -4.64 13.77 2.13
CA LEU A 344 -4.12 15.00 1.50
C LEU A 344 -3.16 15.80 2.40
N GLY A 345 -2.65 15.17 3.46
CA GLY A 345 -1.67 15.74 4.38
C GLY A 345 -0.24 15.26 4.11
N ASP A 346 0.51 15.06 5.19
CA ASP A 346 1.93 14.67 5.16
C ASP A 346 2.13 13.28 4.52
N PRO A 347 2.90 13.16 3.40
CA PRO A 347 3.25 11.87 2.81
C PRO A 347 4.47 11.19 3.47
N CYS A 348 5.03 11.80 4.52
CA CYS A 348 6.40 11.60 5.00
C CYS A 348 7.45 11.77 3.87
N GLY A 349 8.68 11.34 4.10
CA GLY A 349 9.76 11.52 3.13
C GLY A 349 11.09 10.92 3.59
N SER A 350 12.14 11.00 2.77
CA SER A 350 12.21 11.82 1.56
C SER A 350 11.73 11.16 0.27
N SER A 351 11.47 9.85 0.21
CA SER A 351 10.96 9.18 -1.02
C SER A 351 9.45 9.33 -1.21
N SER A 352 8.94 10.55 -1.02
CA SER A 352 7.51 10.85 -0.95
C SER A 352 6.80 10.53 -2.26
N GLY A 353 7.29 11.04 -3.40
CA GLY A 353 6.68 10.77 -4.70
C GLY A 353 6.74 9.30 -5.10
N SER A 354 7.81 8.59 -4.74
CA SER A 354 7.94 7.14 -4.95
C SER A 354 6.82 6.39 -4.23
N ALA A 355 6.47 6.81 -3.01
CA ALA A 355 5.39 6.19 -2.25
C ALA A 355 4.00 6.56 -2.77
N ILE A 356 3.75 7.86 -3.00
CA ILE A 356 2.45 8.35 -3.49
C ILE A 356 2.11 7.69 -4.83
N SER A 357 3.07 7.61 -5.76
CA SER A 357 2.86 7.03 -7.10
C SER A 357 2.49 5.54 -7.06
N VAL A 358 3.14 4.75 -6.18
CA VAL A 358 2.81 3.34 -5.98
C VAL A 358 1.44 3.18 -5.31
N ALA A 359 1.15 3.99 -4.29
CA ALA A 359 -0.11 3.94 -3.56
C ALA A 359 -1.33 4.25 -4.44
N THR A 360 -1.15 5.13 -5.43
CA THR A 360 -2.18 5.63 -6.35
C THR A 360 -2.22 4.94 -7.71
N ASN A 361 -1.48 3.84 -7.89
CA ASN A 361 -1.43 3.10 -9.16
C ASN A 361 -0.92 3.91 -10.36
N MET A 362 -0.10 4.93 -10.13
CA MET A 362 0.66 5.61 -11.21
C MET A 362 1.80 4.73 -11.75
N VAL A 363 2.27 3.77 -10.96
CA VAL A 363 3.17 2.66 -11.33
C VAL A 363 2.92 1.46 -10.40
N THR A 364 3.40 0.26 -10.77
CA THR A 364 3.37 -0.91 -9.88
C THR A 364 4.39 -0.81 -8.75
N VAL A 365 5.60 -0.38 -9.09
CA VAL A 365 6.74 -0.31 -8.20
C VAL A 365 7.56 0.92 -8.50
N SER A 366 8.31 1.39 -7.50
CA SER A 366 9.24 2.49 -7.63
C SER A 366 10.51 2.21 -6.82
N LEU A 367 11.56 2.99 -7.08
CA LEU A 367 12.74 3.03 -6.22
C LEU A 367 12.71 4.26 -5.33
N GLY A 368 13.05 4.06 -4.05
CA GLY A 368 13.34 5.11 -3.08
C GLY A 368 14.78 5.04 -2.60
N THR A 369 15.20 6.04 -1.84
CA THR A 369 16.51 6.05 -1.16
C THR A 369 16.34 6.37 0.31
N GLU A 370 17.16 5.76 1.15
CA GLU A 370 17.13 5.98 2.59
C GLU A 370 18.50 6.19 3.19
N THR A 371 18.64 7.34 3.86
CA THR A 371 19.68 7.62 4.87
C THR A 371 19.17 7.26 6.26
N THR A 372 17.92 7.62 6.58
CA THR A 372 17.18 7.20 7.77
C THR A 372 15.69 7.50 7.59
N GLY A 373 14.87 6.46 7.58
CA GLY A 373 13.41 6.53 7.44
C GLY A 373 12.90 6.88 6.05
N SER A 374 13.74 7.32 5.12
CA SER A 374 13.29 7.88 3.84
C SER A 374 12.71 6.88 2.82
N ILE A 375 12.70 5.59 3.09
CA ILE A 375 11.91 4.56 2.40
C ILE A 375 10.79 4.08 3.31
N ILE A 376 11.10 3.64 4.54
CA ILE A 376 10.10 3.00 5.40
C ILE A 376 9.05 3.98 5.97
N CYS A 377 9.39 5.25 6.16
CA CYS A 377 8.43 6.27 6.60
C CYS A 377 7.39 6.61 5.52
N PRO A 378 7.78 7.04 4.30
CA PRO A 378 6.79 7.30 3.27
C PRO A 378 6.04 6.02 2.87
N ALA A 379 6.66 4.83 2.94
CA ALA A 379 5.92 3.59 2.71
C ALA A 379 4.81 3.35 3.76
N SER A 380 5.13 3.51 5.06
CA SER A 380 4.16 3.43 6.15
C SER A 380 3.01 4.43 5.98
N PHE A 381 3.32 5.70 5.68
CA PHE A 381 2.33 6.78 5.58
C PHE A 381 1.43 6.67 4.34
N ASN A 382 1.84 5.93 3.32
CA ASN A 382 1.07 5.79 2.07
C ASN A 382 0.53 4.35 1.88
N ALA A 383 0.47 3.55 2.95
CA ALA A 383 -0.05 2.18 2.95
C ALA A 383 0.59 1.27 1.89
N ILE A 384 1.91 1.34 1.69
CA ILE A 384 2.64 0.47 0.78
C ILE A 384 3.79 -0.24 1.49
N VAL A 385 4.39 -1.22 0.81
CA VAL A 385 5.60 -1.90 1.27
C VAL A 385 6.83 -1.08 0.89
N GLY A 386 7.76 -0.96 1.83
CA GLY A 386 9.08 -0.37 1.59
C GLY A 386 10.17 -1.27 2.16
N ILE A 387 11.16 -1.61 1.34
CA ILE A 387 12.33 -2.39 1.75
C ILE A 387 13.54 -1.46 1.79
N LYS A 388 14.09 -1.25 2.98
CA LYS A 388 15.40 -0.63 3.16
C LYS A 388 16.43 -1.74 3.31
N PRO A 389 17.27 -2.02 2.29
CA PRO A 389 18.24 -3.12 2.40
C PRO A 389 19.41 -2.74 3.31
N THR A 390 20.22 -3.75 3.63
CA THR A 390 21.55 -3.62 4.24
C THR A 390 22.36 -2.64 3.42
N VAL A 391 23.06 -1.72 4.09
CA VAL A 391 23.95 -0.78 3.40
C VAL A 391 25.03 -1.57 2.65
N GLY A 392 25.11 -1.31 1.33
CA GLY A 392 25.99 -2.00 0.39
C GLY A 392 25.33 -3.16 -0.37
N LEU A 393 24.10 -3.57 -0.08
CA LEU A 393 23.46 -4.67 -0.82
C LEU A 393 23.05 -4.25 -2.25
N THR A 394 22.64 -2.99 -2.40
CA THR A 394 22.29 -2.34 -3.66
C THR A 394 23.26 -1.18 -3.92
N SER A 395 23.61 -0.95 -5.19
CA SER A 395 24.56 0.11 -5.54
C SER A 395 24.00 1.50 -5.26
N ARG A 396 24.83 2.35 -4.63
CA ARG A 396 24.59 3.80 -4.51
C ARG A 396 25.33 4.62 -5.57
N ALA A 397 26.10 4.00 -6.46
CA ALA A 397 26.80 4.73 -7.51
C ALA A 397 25.80 5.44 -8.44
N GLY A 398 26.05 6.72 -8.72
CA GLY A 398 25.15 7.55 -9.51
C GLY A 398 23.91 8.04 -8.75
N VAL A 399 23.85 7.92 -7.43
CA VAL A 399 22.79 8.51 -6.60
C VAL A 399 23.32 9.75 -5.90
N ILE A 400 22.55 10.86 -5.90
CA ILE A 400 22.92 12.07 -5.14
C ILE A 400 22.93 11.71 -3.65
N PRO A 401 24.08 11.77 -2.97
CA PRO A 401 24.25 11.16 -1.65
C PRO A 401 23.91 12.12 -0.50
N ILE A 402 23.70 11.53 0.69
CA ILE A 402 23.87 12.19 1.99
C ILE A 402 25.04 11.56 2.74
N SER A 403 24.99 10.25 2.96
CA SER A 403 25.94 9.53 3.80
C SER A 403 26.23 8.14 3.23
N PRO A 404 27.45 7.89 2.72
CA PRO A 404 27.84 6.56 2.24
C PRO A 404 27.72 5.45 3.29
N ARG A 405 27.64 5.79 4.57
CA ARG A 405 27.55 4.84 5.67
C ARG A 405 26.11 4.41 5.97
N GLN A 406 25.13 5.24 5.61
CA GLN A 406 23.71 4.96 5.87
C GLN A 406 22.87 4.82 4.59
N ASP A 407 23.30 5.44 3.50
CA ASP A 407 22.55 5.50 2.25
C ASP A 407 22.38 4.11 1.63
N SER A 408 21.14 3.86 1.22
CA SER A 408 20.73 2.64 0.55
C SER A 408 19.63 2.95 -0.46
N VAL A 409 19.62 2.22 -1.58
CA VAL A 409 18.53 2.27 -2.56
C VAL A 409 17.64 1.05 -2.36
N GLY A 410 16.33 1.25 -2.26
CA GLY A 410 15.41 0.18 -1.96
C GLY A 410 14.10 0.28 -2.73
N PRO A 411 13.45 -0.87 -2.97
CA PRO A 411 12.19 -0.92 -3.69
C PRO A 411 11.01 -0.54 -2.81
N MET A 412 10.00 0.03 -3.46
CA MET A 412 8.70 0.35 -2.90
C MET A 412 7.62 -0.25 -3.80
N GLY A 413 6.66 -0.97 -3.22
CA GLY A 413 5.65 -1.71 -3.96
C GLY A 413 4.37 -1.84 -3.14
N ARG A 414 3.24 -2.16 -3.78
CA ARG A 414 1.98 -2.38 -3.04
C ARG A 414 1.98 -3.68 -2.26
N THR A 415 2.74 -4.66 -2.73
CA THR A 415 2.90 -5.96 -2.09
C THR A 415 4.36 -6.26 -1.77
N VAL A 416 4.60 -7.16 -0.82
CA VAL A 416 5.94 -7.66 -0.48
C VAL A 416 6.54 -8.40 -1.66
N SER A 417 5.76 -9.18 -2.40
CA SER A 417 6.23 -9.88 -3.61
C SER A 417 6.79 -8.91 -4.66
N ASP A 418 6.05 -7.84 -4.96
CA ASP A 418 6.45 -6.86 -5.98
C ASP A 418 7.73 -6.12 -5.57
N ALA A 419 7.85 -5.72 -4.30
CA ALA A 419 9.07 -5.12 -3.79
C ALA A 419 10.26 -6.10 -3.84
N VAL A 420 10.04 -7.39 -3.56
CA VAL A 420 11.09 -8.42 -3.62
C VAL A 420 11.55 -8.72 -5.04
N TYR A 421 10.65 -8.73 -6.04
CA TYR A 421 11.05 -8.88 -7.45
C TYR A 421 11.99 -7.76 -7.89
N VAL A 422 11.73 -6.53 -7.44
CA VAL A 422 12.61 -5.40 -7.70
C VAL A 422 13.93 -5.54 -6.94
N LEU A 423 13.90 -5.87 -5.64
CA LEU A 423 15.12 -6.12 -4.85
C LEU A 423 16.02 -7.15 -5.54
N ASN A 424 15.44 -8.29 -5.92
CA ASN A 424 16.13 -9.39 -6.58
C ASN A 424 16.86 -8.93 -7.86
N SER A 425 16.29 -7.96 -8.57
CA SER A 425 16.86 -7.45 -9.82
C SER A 425 17.96 -6.42 -9.59
N ILE A 426 17.91 -5.64 -8.50
CA ILE A 426 18.84 -4.51 -8.28
C ILE A 426 20.01 -4.82 -7.34
N VAL A 427 20.01 -5.98 -6.67
CA VAL A 427 21.14 -6.40 -5.84
C VAL A 427 22.35 -6.82 -6.69
N GLY A 428 23.52 -6.81 -6.07
CA GLY A 428 24.75 -7.35 -6.64
C GLY A 428 25.82 -6.31 -6.89
N ILE A 429 27.01 -6.82 -7.22
CA ILE A 429 28.26 -6.07 -7.32
C ILE A 429 28.16 -4.94 -8.35
N ASP A 430 28.74 -3.79 -8.00
CA ASP A 430 29.03 -2.64 -8.85
C ASP A 430 30.41 -2.11 -8.46
N THR A 431 31.32 -2.05 -9.43
CA THR A 431 32.71 -1.62 -9.21
C THR A 431 32.83 -0.13 -8.90
N ASN A 432 31.77 0.65 -9.15
CA ASN A 432 31.71 2.08 -8.81
C ASN A 432 31.25 2.34 -7.37
N ASP A 433 31.01 1.29 -6.58
CA ASP A 433 30.59 1.40 -5.18
C ASP A 433 31.34 0.40 -4.28
N ALA A 434 32.39 0.88 -3.63
CA ALA A 434 33.26 0.07 -2.79
C ALA A 434 32.54 -0.63 -1.61
N ALA A 435 31.38 -0.12 -1.17
CA ALA A 435 30.65 -0.73 -0.06
C ALA A 435 30.06 -2.11 -0.43
N ILE A 436 29.79 -2.36 -1.72
CA ILE A 436 29.12 -3.59 -2.16
C ILE A 436 29.98 -4.83 -1.96
N SER A 437 31.30 -4.72 -2.13
CA SER A 437 32.21 -5.87 -2.01
C SER A 437 32.07 -6.61 -0.67
N SER A 438 31.72 -5.90 0.41
CA SER A 438 31.49 -6.50 1.73
C SER A 438 30.09 -7.09 1.91
N ALA A 439 29.08 -6.52 1.25
CA ALA A 439 27.67 -6.89 1.40
C ALA A 439 27.19 -7.91 0.37
N ALA A 440 27.95 -8.15 -0.72
CA ALA A 440 27.65 -9.17 -1.72
C ALA A 440 27.53 -10.57 -1.11
N ASN A 441 28.25 -10.85 -0.02
CA ASN A 441 28.17 -12.11 0.72
C ASN A 441 26.80 -12.36 1.37
N PHE A 442 25.96 -11.33 1.50
CA PHE A 442 24.60 -11.46 2.01
C PHE A 442 23.57 -11.80 0.92
N ILE A 443 23.97 -11.79 -0.36
CA ILE A 443 23.07 -12.11 -1.47
C ILE A 443 22.92 -13.64 -1.54
N PRO A 444 21.70 -14.19 -1.38
CA PRO A 444 21.47 -15.62 -1.48
C PRO A 444 21.75 -16.12 -2.91
N LYS A 445 22.30 -17.35 -3.01
CA LYS A 445 22.69 -17.96 -4.30
C LYS A 445 21.56 -17.97 -5.33
N ASP A 446 20.33 -18.29 -4.91
CA ASP A 446 19.15 -18.38 -5.79
C ASP A 446 18.26 -17.12 -5.70
N GLY A 447 18.83 -16.00 -5.23
CA GLY A 447 18.12 -14.73 -5.12
C GLY A 447 17.11 -14.67 -3.97
N TYR A 448 16.33 -13.60 -3.92
CA TYR A 448 15.42 -13.29 -2.81
C TYR A 448 14.00 -13.84 -2.98
N ILE A 449 13.61 -14.20 -4.21
CA ILE A 449 12.23 -14.65 -4.52
C ILE A 449 11.86 -15.91 -3.74
N GLN A 450 12.83 -16.81 -3.48
CA GLN A 450 12.63 -18.05 -2.73
C GLN A 450 12.16 -17.85 -1.27
N PHE A 451 12.27 -16.64 -0.73
CA PHE A 451 11.88 -16.32 0.64
C PHE A 451 10.43 -15.81 0.76
N LEU A 452 9.68 -15.73 -0.35
CA LEU A 452 8.25 -15.43 -0.36
C LEU A 452 7.42 -16.64 0.11
N LYS A 453 7.49 -16.93 1.42
CA LYS A 453 6.85 -18.08 2.07
C LYS A 453 5.64 -17.66 2.92
N LYS A 454 4.45 -18.21 2.62
CA LYS A 454 3.21 -17.89 3.35
C LYS A 454 3.25 -18.32 4.81
N ASP A 455 4.04 -19.35 5.12
CA ASP A 455 4.32 -19.88 6.46
C ASP A 455 5.61 -19.30 7.07
N GLY A 456 6.17 -18.24 6.49
CA GLY A 456 7.46 -17.66 6.86
C GLY A 456 7.60 -17.20 8.32
N LEU A 457 6.49 -17.04 9.05
CA LEU A 457 6.46 -16.71 10.48
C LEU A 457 6.66 -17.90 11.42
N GLN A 458 6.47 -19.14 10.95
CA GLN A 458 6.56 -20.32 11.82
C GLN A 458 7.96 -20.45 12.44
N GLY A 459 8.00 -20.49 13.77
CA GLY A 459 9.23 -20.63 14.55
C GLY A 459 10.11 -19.37 14.60
N LYS A 460 9.73 -18.28 13.92
CA LYS A 460 10.51 -17.03 13.93
C LYS A 460 10.45 -16.39 15.30
N ARG A 461 11.59 -15.93 15.80
CA ARG A 461 11.71 -15.25 17.10
C ARG A 461 11.67 -13.74 16.91
N LEU A 462 10.59 -13.10 17.35
CA LEU A 462 10.33 -11.69 17.13
C LEU A 462 10.40 -10.91 18.45
N GLY A 463 11.24 -9.88 18.50
CA GLY A 463 11.37 -9.00 19.66
C GLY A 463 10.45 -7.79 19.58
N ILE A 464 9.75 -7.46 20.67
CA ILE A 464 8.91 -6.26 20.78
C ILE A 464 9.58 -5.27 21.73
N VAL A 465 9.91 -4.07 21.23
CA VAL A 465 10.56 -3.01 22.02
C VAL A 465 9.52 -1.97 22.44
N ARG A 466 9.06 -2.03 23.69
CA ARG A 466 7.90 -1.23 24.15
C ARG A 466 8.24 0.17 24.66
N TYR A 467 9.23 0.26 25.56
CA TYR A 467 9.51 1.44 26.37
C TYR A 467 9.61 2.73 25.56
N PHE A 468 10.22 2.66 24.38
CA PHE A 468 10.46 3.81 23.51
C PHE A 468 9.43 3.96 22.37
N PHE A 469 8.87 2.86 21.87
CA PHE A 469 8.08 2.88 20.63
C PHE A 469 6.57 2.74 20.82
N ILE A 470 6.12 2.12 21.91
CA ILE A 470 4.72 1.70 22.08
C ILE A 470 4.03 2.49 23.20
N ASN A 471 4.77 2.89 24.24
CA ASN A 471 4.28 3.85 25.25
C ASN A 471 4.00 5.25 24.64
N VAL A 472 4.45 5.43 23.39
CA VAL A 472 4.19 6.49 22.40
C VAL A 472 2.74 6.97 22.37
N THR A 473 1.90 6.27 21.58
CA THR A 473 0.48 6.59 21.36
C THR A 473 -0.25 5.53 20.52
N LEU A 474 0.21 4.27 20.46
CA LEU A 474 -0.25 3.30 19.44
C LEU A 474 -0.74 1.95 20.03
N PRO A 475 -1.79 1.91 20.87
CA PRO A 475 -2.00 0.76 21.74
C PRO A 475 -3.01 -0.29 21.25
N GLN A 476 -3.77 -0.08 20.16
CA GLN A 476 -4.82 -1.05 19.77
C GLN A 476 -4.52 -1.79 18.47
N VAL A 477 -4.23 -1.08 17.37
CA VAL A 477 -3.94 -1.73 16.08
C VAL A 477 -2.67 -2.56 16.18
N PHE A 478 -1.63 -2.05 16.84
CA PHE A 478 -0.35 -2.73 16.95
C PHE A 478 -0.39 -3.97 17.87
N GLU A 479 -1.09 -3.91 19.00
CA GLU A 479 -1.25 -5.07 19.89
C GLU A 479 -1.96 -6.23 19.19
N GLY A 480 -2.99 -5.93 18.39
CA GLY A 480 -3.66 -6.95 17.56
C GLY A 480 -2.71 -7.65 16.59
N HIS A 481 -1.70 -6.95 16.09
CA HIS A 481 -0.67 -7.54 15.22
C HIS A 481 0.32 -8.41 15.98
N ILE A 482 0.64 -8.10 17.24
CA ILE A 482 1.46 -8.98 18.08
C ILE A 482 0.75 -10.34 18.26
N GLU A 483 -0.56 -10.33 18.51
CA GLU A 483 -1.36 -11.56 18.57
C GLU A 483 -1.42 -12.27 17.22
N THR A 484 -1.57 -11.53 16.11
CA THR A 484 -1.55 -12.10 14.76
C THR A 484 -0.23 -12.82 14.47
N LEU A 485 0.91 -12.20 14.82
CA LEU A 485 2.24 -12.80 14.66
C LEU A 485 2.37 -14.07 15.52
N ARG A 486 1.87 -14.05 16.76
CA ARG A 486 1.88 -15.23 17.65
C ARG A 486 1.03 -16.37 17.08
N HIS A 487 -0.19 -16.08 16.63
CA HIS A 487 -1.08 -17.08 16.02
C HIS A 487 -0.52 -17.66 14.71
N ALA A 488 0.28 -16.88 13.97
CA ALA A 488 1.00 -17.35 12.79
C ALA A 488 2.21 -18.27 13.11
N GLY A 489 2.49 -18.51 14.39
CA GLY A 489 3.54 -19.41 14.84
C GLY A 489 4.87 -18.74 15.19
N ALA A 490 4.92 -17.40 15.27
CA ALA A 490 6.10 -16.70 15.74
C ALA A 490 6.22 -16.77 17.27
N VAL A 491 7.45 -16.91 17.76
CA VAL A 491 7.79 -16.80 19.18
C VAL A 491 8.02 -15.33 19.50
N ILE A 492 7.13 -14.74 20.29
CA ILE A 492 7.22 -13.33 20.70
C ILE A 492 8.05 -13.19 21.98
N VAL A 493 9.11 -12.40 21.92
CA VAL A 493 9.89 -11.96 23.08
C VAL A 493 9.54 -10.49 23.34
N ASP A 494 8.69 -10.26 24.33
CA ASP A 494 8.08 -8.95 24.59
C ASP A 494 8.84 -8.16 25.66
N ASN A 495 8.53 -6.87 25.78
CA ASN A 495 9.09 -5.92 26.75
C ASN A 495 10.62 -5.80 26.68
N LEU A 496 11.16 -5.85 25.48
CA LEU A 496 12.58 -5.62 25.26
C LEU A 496 12.91 -4.13 25.30
N GLU A 497 14.15 -3.84 25.68
CA GLU A 497 14.71 -2.49 25.70
C GLU A 497 16.03 -2.46 24.94
N ILE A 498 16.19 -1.45 24.10
CA ILE A 498 17.48 -1.19 23.45
C ILE A 498 18.29 -0.29 24.38
N ARG A 499 19.45 -0.78 24.80
CA ARG A 499 20.37 0.02 25.61
C ARG A 499 20.74 1.30 24.86
N ASN A 500 20.78 2.42 25.58
CA ASN A 500 21.10 3.75 25.05
C ASN A 500 20.14 4.25 23.96
N ILE A 501 18.88 3.76 23.92
CA ILE A 501 17.92 4.15 22.88
C ILE A 501 17.69 5.67 22.81
N GLU A 502 17.62 6.35 23.95
CA GLU A 502 17.47 7.81 23.99
C GLU A 502 18.66 8.53 23.33
N ILE A 503 19.89 8.06 23.60
CA ILE A 503 21.11 8.59 22.98
C ILE A 503 21.11 8.31 21.48
N ILE A 504 20.65 7.13 21.04
CA ILE A 504 20.53 6.78 19.61
C ILE A 504 19.60 7.76 18.88
N TYR A 505 18.50 8.18 19.50
CA TYR A 505 17.53 9.09 18.90
C TYR A 505 17.88 10.57 19.02
N ASP A 506 18.74 10.95 19.97
CA ASP A 506 19.35 12.27 19.99
C ASP A 506 20.46 12.34 18.92
N PRO A 507 20.25 13.04 17.80
CA PRO A 507 21.19 13.01 16.69
C PRO A 507 22.51 13.74 17.02
N TYR A 508 22.55 14.59 18.06
CA TYR A 508 23.76 15.26 18.51
C TYR A 508 24.54 14.40 19.50
N GLN A 509 23.86 13.82 20.51
CA GLN A 509 24.51 12.94 21.48
C GLN A 509 25.02 11.64 20.86
N SER A 510 24.29 11.07 19.89
CA SER A 510 24.78 9.91 19.13
C SER A 510 25.98 10.23 18.24
N GLY A 511 26.22 11.51 17.94
CA GLY A 511 27.19 11.93 16.92
C GLY A 511 26.68 11.76 15.48
N ARG A 512 25.41 11.40 15.29
CA ARG A 512 24.83 11.19 13.96
C ARG A 512 24.81 12.47 13.12
N GLU A 513 24.26 13.56 13.65
CA GLU A 513 24.17 14.85 12.95
C GLU A 513 25.54 15.39 12.51
N PRO A 514 26.56 15.50 13.39
CA PRO A 514 27.89 15.96 12.94
C PRO A 514 28.53 15.02 11.91
N ALA A 515 28.36 13.70 12.04
CA ALA A 515 28.84 12.76 11.04
C ALA A 515 28.17 12.97 9.67
N LEU A 516 26.84 13.11 9.63
CA LEU A 516 26.09 13.34 8.39
C LEU A 516 26.48 14.65 7.71
N ARG A 517 26.66 15.74 8.46
CA ARG A 517 27.06 17.04 7.90
C ARG A 517 28.42 16.96 7.20
N SER A 518 29.39 16.32 7.85
CA SER A 518 30.72 16.12 7.30
C SER A 518 30.70 15.20 6.07
N GLU A 519 29.98 14.07 6.16
CA GLU A 519 29.81 13.11 5.04
C GLU A 519 29.08 13.74 3.85
N PHE A 520 28.06 14.57 4.10
CA PHE A 520 27.26 15.20 3.06
C PHE A 520 28.09 16.18 2.23
N LYS A 521 28.86 17.07 2.87
CA LYS A 521 29.77 17.98 2.17
C LYS A 521 30.73 17.18 1.29
N GLN A 522 31.41 16.19 1.86
CA GLN A 522 32.40 15.40 1.15
C GLN A 522 31.77 14.65 -0.04
N SER A 523 30.70 13.91 0.21
CA SER A 523 30.08 13.00 -0.76
C SER A 523 29.37 13.76 -1.88
N LEU A 524 28.69 14.85 -1.55
CA LEU A 524 28.04 15.70 -2.55
C LEU A 524 29.09 16.36 -3.46
N ASN A 525 30.18 16.87 -2.90
CA ASN A 525 31.25 17.46 -3.70
C ASN A 525 31.90 16.45 -4.65
N VAL A 526 32.05 15.19 -4.24
CA VAL A 526 32.52 14.12 -5.13
C VAL A 526 31.51 13.89 -6.26
N TYR A 527 30.23 13.69 -5.93
CA TYR A 527 29.18 13.48 -6.93
C TYR A 527 29.10 14.62 -7.96
N LEU A 528 29.08 15.88 -7.51
CA LEU A 528 28.93 17.05 -8.38
C LEU A 528 30.13 17.24 -9.33
N LYS A 529 31.32 16.81 -8.92
CA LYS A 529 32.53 16.82 -9.77
C LYS A 529 32.48 15.75 -10.87
N GLU A 530 31.79 14.63 -10.65
CA GLU A 530 31.63 13.56 -11.65
C GLU A 530 30.64 13.91 -12.77
N LEU A 531 29.76 14.90 -12.57
CA LEU A 531 28.82 15.35 -13.60
C LEU A 531 29.59 15.82 -14.85
N ILE A 532 29.08 15.52 -16.05
CA ILE A 532 29.72 15.97 -17.30
C ILE A 532 29.59 17.50 -17.39
N THR A 533 28.35 17.99 -17.30
CA THR A 533 28.01 19.41 -17.19
C THR A 533 27.06 19.61 -16.02
N SER A 534 27.17 20.75 -15.34
CA SER A 534 26.28 21.11 -14.23
C SER A 534 26.41 22.62 -13.93
N PRO A 535 25.33 23.32 -13.59
CA PRO A 535 25.39 24.70 -13.10
C PRO A 535 26.17 24.83 -11.77
N VAL A 536 26.22 23.77 -10.98
CA VAL A 536 26.89 23.70 -9.67
C VAL A 536 27.89 22.54 -9.63
N ARG A 537 29.04 22.75 -8.98
CA ARG A 537 30.14 21.76 -8.88
C ARG A 537 30.54 21.43 -7.45
N SER A 538 29.93 22.09 -6.47
CA SER A 538 30.17 21.92 -5.05
C SER A 538 28.95 22.30 -4.20
N LEU A 539 28.94 21.90 -2.93
CA LEU A 539 27.96 22.33 -1.94
C LEU A 539 27.96 23.87 -1.79
N ALA A 540 29.13 24.50 -1.83
CA ALA A 540 29.25 25.95 -1.84
C ALA A 540 28.52 26.59 -3.03
N ASP A 541 28.64 26.01 -4.23
CA ASP A 541 27.91 26.50 -5.41
C ASP A 541 26.39 26.34 -5.26
N VAL A 542 25.93 25.23 -4.66
CA VAL A 542 24.50 25.00 -4.38
C VAL A 542 23.98 26.08 -3.40
N ILE A 543 24.70 26.34 -2.31
CA ILE A 543 24.32 27.38 -1.34
C ILE A 543 24.27 28.76 -2.00
N ALA A 544 25.26 29.07 -2.85
CA ALA A 544 25.33 30.32 -3.59
C ALA A 544 24.18 30.43 -4.61
N PHE A 545 23.86 29.35 -5.33
CA PHE A 545 22.73 29.28 -6.25
C PHE A 545 21.42 29.59 -5.51
N ASN A 546 21.17 28.93 -4.38
CA ASN A 546 19.96 29.14 -3.57
C ASN A 546 19.84 30.58 -3.06
N LYS A 547 20.96 31.19 -2.66
CA LYS A 547 21.02 32.59 -2.22
C LYS A 547 20.72 33.57 -3.37
N ASN A 548 21.19 33.27 -4.57
CA ASN A 548 20.97 34.10 -5.75
C ASN A 548 19.60 33.86 -6.40
N ASN A 549 18.90 32.77 -6.06
CA ASN A 549 17.60 32.41 -6.61
C ASN A 549 16.54 32.19 -5.52
N PRO A 550 16.30 33.16 -4.62
CA PRO A 550 15.50 32.93 -3.41
C PRO A 550 14.02 32.66 -3.68
N CYS A 551 13.48 33.17 -4.78
CA CYS A 551 12.10 32.89 -5.20
C CYS A 551 11.95 31.48 -5.78
N LEU A 552 12.95 31.03 -6.53
CA LEU A 552 12.95 29.74 -7.22
C LEU A 552 13.09 28.59 -6.21
N GLU A 553 14.05 28.72 -5.30
CA GLU A 553 14.34 27.74 -4.24
C GLU A 553 13.52 27.99 -2.95
N LYS A 554 12.62 28.98 -2.95
CA LYS A 554 11.79 29.37 -1.80
C LYS A 554 12.59 29.57 -0.51
N THR A 555 13.80 30.12 -0.59
CA THR A 555 14.68 30.29 0.59
C THR A 555 14.18 31.32 1.60
N CYS A 556 13.24 32.18 1.19
CA CYS A 556 12.54 33.10 2.10
C CYS A 556 11.54 32.40 3.04
N VAL A 557 11.11 31.18 2.71
CA VAL A 557 10.13 30.39 3.49
C VAL A 557 10.82 29.20 4.14
N TYR A 558 11.63 28.49 3.37
CA TYR A 558 12.32 27.28 3.78
C TYR A 558 13.82 27.54 3.81
N ASN A 559 14.47 27.34 4.96
CA ASN A 559 15.89 27.67 5.10
C ASN A 559 16.81 26.60 4.45
N GLN A 560 18.12 26.87 4.48
CA GLN A 560 19.17 25.95 4.03
C GLN A 560 20.28 25.80 5.09
N ASP A 561 19.90 25.82 6.36
CA ASP A 561 20.83 25.82 7.49
C ASP A 561 21.70 24.55 7.55
N ARG A 562 21.15 23.37 7.29
CA ARG A 562 21.91 22.11 7.23
C ARG A 562 23.00 22.15 6.17
N MET A 563 22.73 22.73 4.99
CA MET A 563 23.77 22.92 3.96
C MET A 563 24.86 23.87 4.44
N ILE A 564 24.47 25.01 5.04
CA ILE A 564 25.43 26.00 5.55
C ILE A 564 26.31 25.39 6.65
N GLU A 565 25.72 24.66 7.59
CA GLU A 565 26.48 23.98 8.66
C GLU A 565 27.35 22.83 8.11
N SER A 566 26.89 22.12 7.10
CA SER A 566 27.69 21.09 6.42
C SER A 566 28.89 21.71 5.71
N GLU A 567 28.72 22.85 5.03
CA GLU A 567 29.81 23.55 4.36
C GLU A 567 30.89 24.05 5.33
N LYS A 568 30.55 24.33 6.60
CA LYS A 568 31.53 24.73 7.63
C LYS A 568 32.45 23.58 8.08
N THR A 569 32.08 22.33 7.83
CA THR A 569 32.91 21.17 8.19
C THR A 569 34.17 21.12 7.34
N SER A 570 35.23 20.48 7.86
CA SER A 570 36.41 20.17 7.06
C SER A 570 36.12 19.07 6.03
N GLY A 571 35.13 18.22 6.29
CA GLY A 571 34.82 17.04 5.48
C GLY A 571 35.87 15.93 5.59
N SER A 572 36.81 16.04 6.54
CA SER A 572 37.89 15.08 6.73
C SER A 572 37.45 13.90 7.59
N GLU A 573 38.02 12.72 7.36
CA GLU A 573 37.75 11.54 8.18
C GLU A 573 38.11 11.77 9.66
N ALA A 574 39.20 12.50 9.92
CA ALA A 574 39.66 12.82 11.26
C ALA A 574 38.63 13.61 12.09
N GLU A 575 37.90 14.54 11.46
CA GLU A 575 36.84 15.33 12.11
C GLU A 575 35.67 14.45 12.60
N ARG A 576 35.38 13.38 11.88
CA ARG A 576 34.20 12.52 12.09
C ARG A 576 34.52 11.25 12.87
N GLN A 577 35.79 10.88 13.01
CA GLN A 577 36.23 9.63 13.62
C GLN A 577 35.57 9.34 14.98
N GLY A 578 35.53 10.33 15.88
CA GLY A 578 34.91 10.18 17.20
C GLY A 578 33.41 9.88 17.13
N ALA A 579 32.68 10.58 16.25
CA ALA A 579 31.26 10.34 16.02
C ALA A 579 31.01 8.93 15.45
N LEU A 580 31.85 8.48 14.51
CA LEU A 580 31.71 7.14 13.92
C LEU A 580 31.96 6.03 14.92
N LEU A 581 32.98 6.17 15.78
CA LEU A 581 33.24 5.23 16.86
C LEU A 581 32.06 5.17 17.84
N ASN A 582 31.46 6.32 18.16
CA ASN A 582 30.28 6.37 19.03
C ASN A 582 29.06 5.68 18.40
N LEU A 583 28.77 5.95 17.13
CA LEU A 583 27.66 5.29 16.41
C LEU A 583 27.85 3.77 16.36
N ALA A 584 29.06 3.31 16.05
CA ALA A 584 29.38 1.88 16.05
C ALA A 584 29.23 1.25 17.44
N LYS A 585 29.67 1.97 18.50
CA LYS A 585 29.48 1.54 19.89
C LYS A 585 27.99 1.43 20.25
N LEU A 586 27.19 2.45 19.93
CA LEU A 586 25.74 2.47 20.22
C LEU A 586 25.00 1.33 19.51
N ASP A 587 25.35 1.04 18.26
CA ASP A 587 24.81 -0.09 17.52
C ASP A 587 25.19 -1.45 18.15
N ASN A 588 26.48 -1.62 18.48
CA ASN A 588 27.00 -2.85 19.08
C ASN A 588 26.41 -3.13 20.48
N GLU A 589 26.43 -2.14 21.37
CA GLU A 589 25.93 -2.26 22.75
C GLU A 589 24.40 -2.22 22.84
N GLY A 590 23.73 -1.63 21.84
CA GLY A 590 22.28 -1.50 21.74
C GLY A 590 21.66 -2.63 20.93
N PHE A 591 21.33 -2.32 19.66
CA PHE A 591 20.49 -3.20 18.83
C PHE A 591 21.14 -4.56 18.53
N LYS A 592 22.44 -4.59 18.20
CA LYS A 592 23.13 -5.87 17.95
C LYS A 592 23.15 -6.76 19.17
N SER A 593 23.52 -6.21 20.33
CA SER A 593 23.48 -6.97 21.58
C SER A 593 22.08 -7.50 21.86
N LEU A 594 21.03 -6.68 21.69
CA LEU A 594 19.65 -7.11 21.89
C LEU A 594 19.29 -8.32 21.00
N MET A 595 19.60 -8.22 19.70
CA MET A 595 19.32 -9.28 18.72
C MET A 595 20.03 -10.58 19.05
N ILE A 596 21.33 -10.51 19.39
CA ILE A 596 22.17 -11.67 19.67
C ILE A 596 21.76 -12.33 20.99
N THR A 597 21.67 -11.55 22.08
CA THR A 597 21.39 -12.08 23.42
C THR A 597 20.03 -12.78 23.50
N ASN A 598 19.04 -12.29 22.76
CA ASN A 598 17.69 -12.86 22.75
C ASN A 598 17.44 -13.87 21.62
N ASN A 599 18.45 -14.12 20.78
CA ASN A 599 18.39 -14.97 19.60
C ASN A 599 17.19 -14.62 18.70
N LEU A 600 17.12 -13.36 18.29
CA LEU A 600 15.99 -12.82 17.52
C LEU A 600 16.25 -12.92 16.01
N ASP A 601 15.19 -13.18 15.26
CA ASP A 601 15.18 -13.06 13.81
C ASP A 601 14.85 -11.64 13.35
N ALA A 602 13.98 -10.94 14.08
CA ALA A 602 13.65 -9.53 13.84
C ALA A 602 13.16 -8.83 15.12
N VAL A 603 13.24 -7.50 15.12
CA VAL A 603 12.49 -6.62 16.01
C VAL A 603 11.30 -6.03 15.26
N VAL A 604 10.16 -5.94 15.93
CA VAL A 604 8.91 -5.43 15.38
C VAL A 604 8.56 -4.11 16.04
N THR A 605 8.23 -3.10 15.24
CA THR A 605 7.87 -1.75 15.73
C THR A 605 6.72 -1.17 14.91
N PRO A 606 5.92 -0.24 15.48
CA PRO A 606 4.89 0.44 14.72
C PRO A 606 5.49 1.48 13.76
N GLY A 607 4.88 1.58 12.59
CA GLY A 607 5.20 2.55 11.55
C GLY A 607 6.66 2.48 11.11
N TYR A 608 7.32 3.64 11.16
CA TYR A 608 8.71 3.82 10.77
C TYR A 608 9.64 4.03 11.96
N LEU A 609 9.13 3.88 13.19
CA LEU A 609 9.80 4.40 14.37
C LEU A 609 11.20 3.82 14.52
N PHE A 610 11.48 2.61 14.04
CA PHE A 610 12.79 1.94 14.09
C PHE A 610 13.86 2.45 13.11
N ALA A 611 13.52 3.43 12.27
CA ALA A 611 14.40 3.95 11.22
C ALA A 611 15.81 4.31 11.72
N THR A 612 15.92 5.05 12.83
CA THR A 612 17.21 5.54 13.34
C THR A 612 18.09 4.39 13.79
N VAL A 613 17.53 3.42 14.52
CA VAL A 613 18.26 2.22 14.97
C VAL A 613 18.82 1.45 13.77
N LEU A 614 18.01 1.25 12.73
CA LEU A 614 18.46 0.54 11.53
C LEU A 614 19.53 1.32 10.76
N ALA A 615 19.39 2.64 10.72
CA ALA A 615 20.27 3.50 9.94
C ALA A 615 21.69 3.59 10.51
N ILE A 616 21.86 3.65 11.83
CA ILE A 616 23.20 3.80 12.44
C ILE A 616 24.11 2.59 12.17
N GLY A 617 23.55 1.38 12.18
CA GLY A 617 24.26 0.13 11.92
C GLY A 617 24.20 -0.37 10.47
N GLY A 618 23.51 0.37 9.58
CA GLY A 618 23.32 -0.03 8.18
C GLY A 618 22.50 -1.33 8.02
N HIS A 619 21.60 -1.59 8.96
CA HIS A 619 20.77 -2.79 9.10
C HIS A 619 19.52 -2.76 8.21
N PRO A 620 19.01 -3.87 7.67
CA PRO A 620 17.82 -3.88 6.84
C PRO A 620 16.52 -3.72 7.63
N GLY A 621 15.49 -3.19 6.97
CA GLY A 621 14.13 -3.15 7.49
C GLY A 621 13.08 -3.21 6.38
N ILE A 622 11.96 -3.87 6.67
CA ILE A 622 10.80 -3.94 5.79
C ILE A 622 9.59 -3.40 6.52
N THR A 623 8.94 -2.39 5.95
CA THR A 623 7.62 -1.94 6.42
C THR A 623 6.52 -2.51 5.55
N VAL A 624 5.42 -2.94 6.17
CA VAL A 624 4.23 -3.50 5.52
C VAL A 624 2.99 -2.77 6.06
N PRO A 625 1.94 -2.52 5.25
CA PRO A 625 0.70 -1.91 5.74
C PRO A 625 0.09 -2.70 6.90
N ALA A 626 -0.24 -2.01 7.99
CA ALA A 626 -0.73 -2.59 9.24
C ALA A 626 -2.06 -1.98 9.72
N GLY A 627 -2.52 -0.88 9.13
CA GLY A 627 -3.84 -0.35 9.42
C GLY A 627 -3.95 1.12 9.09
N TYR A 628 -4.94 1.74 9.70
CA TYR A 628 -5.26 3.15 9.51
C TYR A 628 -5.66 3.74 10.86
N GLU A 629 -5.20 4.97 11.11
CA GLU A 629 -5.69 5.80 12.21
C GLU A 629 -7.16 6.18 11.99
N LYS A 630 -7.78 6.77 13.02
CA LYS A 630 -9.18 7.22 12.96
C LYS A 630 -9.44 8.27 11.88
N ASP A 631 -8.43 9.06 11.52
CA ASP A 631 -8.50 10.08 10.47
C ASP A 631 -8.21 9.54 9.07
N GLY A 632 -7.95 8.22 8.95
CA GLY A 632 -7.61 7.57 7.69
C GLY A 632 -6.11 7.51 7.38
N THR A 633 -5.24 8.10 8.21
CA THR A 633 -3.78 8.04 8.01
C THR A 633 -3.30 6.59 8.08
N PRO A 634 -2.63 6.08 7.04
CA PRO A 634 -2.06 4.73 7.08
C PRO A 634 -0.97 4.55 8.13
N ILE A 635 -0.93 3.36 8.72
CA ILE A 635 0.08 2.92 9.67
C ILE A 635 0.70 1.62 9.14
N GLY A 636 2.03 1.56 9.10
CA GLY A 636 2.77 0.35 8.80
C GLY A 636 3.18 -0.44 10.05
N ILE A 637 3.70 -1.63 9.84
CA ILE A 637 4.49 -2.42 10.80
C ILE A 637 5.88 -2.59 10.22
N CYS A 638 6.92 -2.29 10.99
CA CYS A 638 8.31 -2.43 10.54
C CYS A 638 8.98 -3.64 11.21
N PHE A 639 9.52 -4.52 10.37
CA PHE A 639 10.38 -5.64 10.76
C PHE A 639 11.84 -5.27 10.47
N GLY A 640 12.62 -5.10 11.53
CA GLY A 640 14.04 -4.76 11.46
C GLY A 640 14.93 -5.92 11.87
N GLY A 641 16.06 -6.13 11.20
CA GLY A 641 16.97 -7.25 11.50
C GLY A 641 18.44 -6.85 11.36
N LEU A 642 19.35 -7.77 11.67
CA LEU A 642 20.79 -7.52 11.51
C LEU A 642 21.20 -7.48 10.03
N ARG A 643 22.40 -6.97 9.71
CA ARG A 643 22.91 -6.92 8.32
C ARG A 643 22.87 -8.32 7.72
N GLY A 644 22.34 -8.44 6.50
CA GLY A 644 22.17 -9.71 5.80
C GLY A 644 20.94 -10.55 6.19
N SER A 645 20.06 -10.02 7.04
CA SER A 645 18.83 -10.71 7.45
C SER A 645 17.64 -10.54 6.49
N GLU A 646 17.84 -9.90 5.33
CA GLU A 646 16.81 -9.73 4.30
C GLU A 646 16.03 -11.03 4.00
N PRO A 647 16.67 -12.22 3.87
CA PRO A 647 15.93 -13.47 3.67
C PRO A 647 14.88 -13.74 4.75
N LYS A 648 15.27 -13.60 6.03
CA LYS A 648 14.36 -13.80 7.17
C LYS A 648 13.29 -12.72 7.23
N LEU A 649 13.66 -11.47 6.98
CA LEU A 649 12.73 -10.35 6.98
C LEU A 649 11.68 -10.48 5.88
N ILE A 650 12.06 -10.97 4.69
CA ILE A 650 11.14 -11.23 3.59
C ILE A 650 10.15 -12.34 3.97
N GLU A 651 10.61 -13.45 4.55
CA GLU A 651 9.73 -14.52 5.03
C GLU A 651 8.71 -13.99 6.05
N ILE A 652 9.16 -13.20 7.02
CA ILE A 652 8.33 -12.60 8.08
C ILE A 652 7.31 -11.62 7.47
N ALA A 653 7.78 -10.66 6.67
CA ALA A 653 6.95 -9.60 6.10
C ALA A 653 5.90 -10.16 5.13
N TYR A 654 6.29 -11.11 4.28
CA TYR A 654 5.38 -11.73 3.33
C TYR A 654 4.32 -12.57 4.04
N ALA A 655 4.69 -13.40 5.02
CA ALA A 655 3.71 -14.16 5.79
C ALA A 655 2.72 -13.24 6.53
N PHE A 656 3.22 -12.15 7.14
CA PHE A 656 2.35 -11.15 7.78
C PHE A 656 1.38 -10.51 6.78
N GLU A 657 1.86 -10.07 5.62
CA GLU A 657 1.02 -9.51 4.56
C GLU A 657 -0.06 -10.50 4.12
N GLN A 658 0.32 -11.76 3.84
CA GLN A 658 -0.59 -12.76 3.29
C GLN A 658 -1.68 -13.19 4.27
N ILE A 659 -1.43 -13.13 5.57
CA ILE A 659 -2.41 -13.45 6.62
C ILE A 659 -3.40 -12.30 6.81
N THR A 660 -2.96 -11.06 6.59
CA THR A 660 -3.72 -9.87 7.00
C THR A 660 -4.38 -9.11 5.86
N LEU A 661 -3.71 -9.01 4.69
CA LEU A 661 -4.19 -8.33 3.48
C LEU A 661 -4.79 -6.93 3.76
N ILE A 662 -4.14 -6.16 4.64
CA ILE A 662 -4.68 -4.91 5.23
C ILE A 662 -4.75 -3.76 4.23
N ARG A 663 -3.84 -3.73 3.24
CA ARG A 663 -3.75 -2.62 2.29
C ARG A 663 -5.09 -2.44 1.57
N LYS A 664 -5.54 -1.19 1.50
CA LYS A 664 -6.67 -0.73 0.69
C LYS A 664 -6.16 0.41 -0.20
N PRO A 665 -6.61 0.52 -1.46
CA PRO A 665 -6.29 1.69 -2.28
C PRO A 665 -6.81 2.97 -1.61
N PRO A 666 -6.18 4.13 -1.84
CA PRO A 666 -6.65 5.41 -1.32
C PRO A 666 -8.10 5.70 -1.77
N PRO A 667 -8.92 6.36 -0.93
CA PRO A 667 -10.24 6.82 -1.33
C PRO A 667 -10.06 7.89 -2.42
N PHE A 668 -10.41 7.58 -3.66
CA PHE A 668 -10.36 8.58 -4.73
C PHE A 668 -11.33 9.72 -4.37
N PRO A 669 -10.92 11.00 -4.45
CA PRO A 669 -11.85 12.10 -4.23
C PRO A 669 -12.98 12.01 -5.25
N THR A 670 -14.22 12.00 -4.76
CA THR A 670 -15.38 12.31 -5.61
C THR A 670 -15.20 13.73 -6.16
N ALA A 671 -15.71 13.98 -7.36
CA ALA A 671 -15.49 15.24 -8.09
C ALA A 671 -15.83 16.53 -7.30
N SER A 672 -16.62 16.42 -6.22
CA SER A 672 -16.95 17.53 -5.32
C SER A 672 -15.77 18.05 -4.48
N VAL A 673 -14.76 17.21 -4.16
CA VAL A 673 -13.59 17.66 -3.39
C VAL A 673 -12.64 18.50 -4.25
N LEU A 674 -12.54 18.18 -5.54
CA LEU A 674 -11.71 18.92 -6.51
C LEU A 674 -12.27 20.32 -6.79
N TYR A 675 -13.59 20.52 -6.72
CA TYR A 675 -14.23 21.81 -7.01
C TYR A 675 -14.00 22.87 -5.92
N ASN A 676 -13.77 22.45 -4.67
CA ASN A 676 -13.48 23.36 -3.55
C ASN A 676 -11.98 23.70 -3.43
N MET A 677 -11.13 23.16 -4.31
CA MET A 677 -9.67 23.33 -4.29
C MET A 677 -9.12 24.18 -5.45
N VAL A 678 -9.97 24.56 -6.40
CA VAL A 678 -9.71 25.59 -7.43
C VAL A 678 -10.24 26.90 -6.91
#